data_AF-A0A3A1UW05-F1
#
_entry.id   AF-A0A3A1UW05-F1
#
_cell.length_a   1.000
_cell.length_b   1.000
_cell.length_c   1.000
_cell.angle_alpha   90.00
_cell.angle_beta   90.00
_cell.angle_gamma   90.00
#
_symmetry.space_group_name_H-M   'P 1'
#
loop_
_entity.id
_entity.type
_entity.pdbx_description
1 polymer ?
#
loop_
_entity_poly.entity_id
_entity_poly.type
_entity_poly.pdbx_seq_one_letter_code
_entity_poly.pdbx_strand_id
1 'polypeptide(L)'
;MIMRHHKEESVFMLQTGTWKRMLLLWMGTLLITGTVFAAATPALTAMAAATAEPLFRAENLTIGPSSFPDFSDRVNDLKTLEQGTIIVKFKHTGTSIMTLFSLSNNTMPNGHFHLYVTPTAIGSENRFQQPGQTSSNTHVKADGLSLTSGQFHTVAMVADKDQGYKFFVDGSLVKHDTSSPVKFLSNIYAPNSVRLGMTDRAEGSFEYPLTGEIAFAEVYAEPLSDAELFELTFNPDLPPENADMRAVKAHIGAASGPAPFVFAGHDWTSAGASKGYRNYIQHFEERVRWENAGSAAQRQNFMLNTGINGMTASELLDAFESRIATFSPKTVFLMLGPGDAKAGTAIPQFKNEVLELADRVRSIGATPVLQTGTAPLAASNRGIAAPYADAMEEVAEQEGLLLIDHYATWSAYTDLAAITGDDGESPNELGHLRLAKELMTFFGIGGSGNTWGLNGFHDVKEPLLERLERDIVYSITSDALSVSLADTLDGLPLDNMEKIIVTRISGSERYSRETANRTELVSLGNLAAGTGYTLTVEVKLAGLNKIVAANPAYIRMDPPPEIAIPDELEPLVTGSEPVTWLFTGDSITHGALHTKGYQSFAELFGERIRGELSAVYPARAADMVLNTGVSSMTTRDLMSHFNNWVTAMDPDVVFIAFGMNDSSNRMVPLEEYKSNLVSAVKQVRSIGAVPVLQTINTVRADAASRIAHLPVYMEAIREAAEENDVLLVDHYRYWTEAEADETHLKSTWLNDSIHPGYIGMTHMASTIFKALGLSDPESCIDQLRYAVDQSTMALNTETPASAGESGTITVGLAEIAAASGGGGAVERIIVTALAADGSKAVAETRRTEGALTMGGLTPSERYIVKAVVKKKGLNSLIEWKETRVALPVVFSSTLTGPDIVRSGESFALELGLTDIGNPVMAHDMTLRYDHTKMRFLEASPLAEGLNVLHASAEAPGVIRIIAASAGSDHAVAEGGPLLRLSWSAMQTETSTIGAVGVSSYTVGDEAGRETEVAPSGHAVRIEPEALRTPDVNGDGKASIGDLAVIAAHYGKSESSPDWNEMKRLDLDGSGSIDIGDLSVAARAIMQ
;
A
#
# COMPACT_ATOMS: atom_id res chain seq x y z
N MET A 1 26.96 -60.06 1.71
CA MET A 1 27.50 -61.31 1.10
C MET A 1 28.73 -60.93 0.28
N ILE A 2 29.93 -61.45 0.59
CA ILE A 2 31.15 -61.46 -0.28
C ILE A 2 31.69 -60.05 -0.69
N MET A 3 32.76 -59.52 -0.04
CA MET A 3 34.18 -59.40 -0.55
C MET A 3 34.37 -58.51 -1.81
N ARG A 4 35.40 -57.65 -2.02
CA ARG A 4 36.72 -57.20 -1.43
C ARG A 4 37.04 -55.81 -2.06
N HIS A 5 38.09 -54.99 -1.83
CA HIS A 5 39.37 -54.91 -1.06
C HIS A 5 39.61 -53.38 -0.77
N HIS A 6 40.52 -52.80 0.05
CA HIS A 6 41.83 -53.10 0.69
C HIS A 6 43.11 -52.66 -0.09
N LYS A 7 44.08 -52.04 0.63
CA LYS A 7 45.51 -51.69 0.28
C LYS A 7 45.72 -50.39 -0.54
N GLU A 8 46.82 -49.59 -0.44
CA GLU A 8 47.94 -49.43 0.55
C GLU A 8 48.64 -48.04 0.32
N GLU A 9 48.82 -47.17 1.34
CA GLU A 9 50.00 -46.94 2.23
C GLU A 9 51.08 -45.89 1.80
N SER A 10 51.30 -44.89 2.69
CA SER A 10 52.59 -44.24 3.11
C SER A 10 52.30 -42.95 3.93
N VAL A 11 52.81 -42.61 5.14
CA VAL A 11 53.70 -43.16 6.21
C VAL A 11 55.11 -42.49 6.35
N PHE A 12 55.45 -42.12 7.61
CA PHE A 12 56.67 -41.51 8.25
C PHE A 12 56.49 -40.03 8.71
N MET A 13 56.35 -39.70 10.02
CA MET A 13 57.32 -39.69 11.17
C MET A 13 58.24 -38.44 11.18
N LEU A 14 58.55 -37.70 12.27
CA LEU A 14 58.51 -37.93 13.75
C LEU A 14 57.92 -36.71 14.53
N GLN A 15 57.32 -36.86 15.73
CA GLN A 15 57.83 -36.57 17.11
C GLN A 15 58.61 -35.25 17.33
N THR A 16 58.53 -34.49 18.45
CA THR A 16 57.95 -34.63 19.81
C THR A 16 57.16 -33.35 20.20
N GLY A 17 56.21 -33.25 21.15
CA GLY A 17 55.98 -33.98 22.42
C GLY A 17 56.67 -33.27 23.61
N THR A 18 56.10 -33.07 24.81
CA THR A 18 54.80 -33.42 25.45
C THR A 18 54.59 -32.60 26.75
N TRP A 19 53.37 -32.42 27.30
CA TRP A 19 53.00 -32.50 28.76
C TRP A 19 51.51 -32.15 29.06
N LYS A 20 51.06 -32.20 30.33
CA LYS A 20 49.66 -31.99 30.81
C LYS A 20 49.54 -31.83 32.35
N ARG A 21 48.53 -31.06 32.81
CA ARG A 21 47.71 -31.16 34.08
C ARG A 21 48.35 -31.04 35.50
N MET A 22 47.61 -30.40 36.42
CA MET A 22 47.18 -30.81 37.80
C MET A 22 46.60 -29.59 38.57
N LEU A 23 45.83 -29.66 39.67
CA LEU A 23 44.70 -30.53 40.09
C LEU A 23 43.88 -29.79 41.21
N LEU A 24 42.77 -30.35 41.69
CA LEU A 24 41.77 -29.73 42.61
C LEU A 24 41.92 -30.05 44.11
N LEU A 25 41.14 -29.31 44.94
CA LEU A 25 40.65 -29.55 46.33
C LEU A 25 41.36 -28.87 47.53
N TRP A 26 40.59 -28.11 48.34
CA TRP A 26 40.15 -28.49 49.70
C TRP A 26 39.01 -27.58 50.23
N MET A 27 38.39 -27.91 51.38
CA MET A 27 37.22 -27.22 51.98
C MET A 27 37.47 -26.77 53.44
N GLY A 28 36.72 -25.79 53.96
CA GLY A 28 36.68 -25.50 55.42
C GLY A 28 35.88 -24.25 55.88
N THR A 29 34.77 -24.47 56.58
CA THR A 29 33.94 -23.47 57.32
C THR A 29 34.70 -22.75 58.46
N LEU A 30 34.34 -21.55 58.96
CA LEU A 30 33.19 -21.30 59.89
C LEU A 30 33.03 -19.81 60.35
N LEU A 31 31.77 -19.39 60.60
CA LEU A 31 31.20 -18.27 61.43
C LEU A 31 31.81 -16.82 61.54
N ILE A 32 31.01 -15.84 61.05
CA ILE A 32 30.45 -14.62 61.71
C ILE A 32 31.25 -13.89 62.83
N THR A 33 31.62 -12.61 62.61
CA THR A 33 31.15 -11.39 63.36
C THR A 33 31.94 -10.11 63.02
N GLY A 34 31.32 -8.93 63.20
CA GLY A 34 32.05 -7.73 63.66
C GLY A 34 32.65 -6.79 62.62
N THR A 35 31.80 -5.94 62.03
CA THR A 35 32.15 -4.73 61.28
C THR A 35 33.31 -3.88 61.85
N VAL A 36 34.22 -3.43 60.99
CA VAL A 36 34.62 -2.02 60.72
C VAL A 36 36.02 -2.03 60.10
N PHE A 37 36.12 -1.66 58.82
CA PHE A 37 37.39 -1.21 58.23
C PHE A 37 37.13 -0.14 57.17
N ALA A 38 37.85 0.96 57.30
CA ALA A 38 38.06 1.95 56.25
C ALA A 38 39.58 2.04 55.98
N ALA A 39 39.92 2.70 54.86
CA ALA A 39 41.28 3.08 54.42
C ALA A 39 42.13 2.02 53.69
N ALA A 40 43.14 2.57 52.98
CA ALA A 40 44.28 1.93 52.33
C ALA A 40 44.05 1.13 51.02
N THR A 41 43.77 1.86 49.94
CA THR A 41 44.23 1.47 48.59
C THR A 41 45.77 1.50 48.51
N PRO A 42 46.42 0.50 47.90
CA PRO A 42 47.79 0.65 47.40
C PRO A 42 47.77 1.32 46.01
N ALA A 43 48.72 2.22 45.74
CA ALA A 43 48.71 3.02 44.52
C ALA A 43 49.22 2.26 43.29
N LEU A 44 48.45 2.30 42.19
CA LEU A 44 49.03 2.26 40.85
C LEU A 44 49.49 3.68 40.48
N THR A 45 50.79 3.93 40.55
CA THR A 45 51.38 5.12 39.91
C THR A 45 51.47 4.89 38.41
N ALA A 46 50.38 5.11 37.69
CA ALA A 46 50.46 5.45 36.29
C ALA A 46 51.27 6.74 36.14
N MET A 47 52.20 6.78 35.19
CA MET A 47 52.83 8.05 34.82
C MET A 47 51.81 8.87 34.04
N ALA A 48 51.23 9.89 34.69
CA ALA A 48 50.60 10.97 33.97
C ALA A 48 51.67 11.64 33.11
N ALA A 49 51.62 11.42 31.79
CA ALA A 49 52.27 12.32 30.87
C ALA A 49 51.69 13.72 31.08
N ALA A 50 52.53 14.76 31.07
CA ALA A 50 52.02 16.12 31.14
C ALA A 50 51.27 16.40 29.83
N THR A 51 49.96 16.59 29.92
CA THR A 51 49.12 17.07 28.82
C THR A 51 49.71 18.36 28.29
N ALA A 52 49.88 18.46 26.97
CA ALA A 52 50.37 19.69 26.36
C ALA A 52 49.38 20.84 26.65
N GLU A 53 49.87 21.96 27.17
CA GLU A 53 49.06 23.15 27.40
C GLU A 53 48.95 23.99 26.10
N PRO A 54 47.78 24.55 25.77
CA PRO A 54 47.61 25.39 24.59
C PRO A 54 48.33 26.73 24.75
N LEU A 55 49.09 27.14 23.74
CA LEU A 55 49.76 28.45 23.67
C LEU A 55 48.73 29.59 23.48
N PHE A 56 47.64 29.30 22.78
CA PHE A 56 46.46 30.14 22.64
C PHE A 56 45.21 29.30 22.94
N ARG A 57 44.29 29.84 23.75
CA ARG A 57 42.94 29.32 23.95
C ARG A 57 41.97 30.49 24.00
N ALA A 58 40.82 30.35 23.34
CA ALA A 58 39.66 31.23 23.47
C ALA A 58 38.38 30.39 23.41
N GLU A 59 37.33 30.80 24.12
CA GLU A 59 36.14 29.98 24.35
C GLU A 59 34.85 30.81 24.51
N ASN A 60 33.70 30.16 24.32
CA ASN A 60 32.35 30.73 24.44
C ASN A 60 32.09 31.95 23.52
N LEU A 61 32.44 31.81 22.23
CA LEU A 61 32.42 32.91 21.25
C LEU A 61 31.23 32.79 20.28
N THR A 62 30.31 33.76 20.32
CA THR A 62 29.30 33.93 19.26
C THR A 62 29.92 34.63 18.05
N ILE A 63 29.72 34.08 16.84
CA ILE A 63 30.28 34.62 15.59
C ILE A 63 29.14 35.06 14.66
N GLY A 64 29.12 36.33 14.28
CA GLY A 64 28.00 36.89 13.51
C GLY A 64 28.40 37.97 12.50
N PRO A 65 27.47 38.42 11.64
CA PRO A 65 27.76 39.28 10.47
C PRO A 65 28.42 40.64 10.77
N SER A 66 28.48 41.03 12.05
CA SER A 66 29.09 42.27 12.54
C SER A 66 29.98 42.06 13.77
N SER A 67 30.40 40.83 14.06
CA SER A 67 31.18 40.49 15.27
C SER A 67 32.11 39.31 15.02
N PHE A 68 33.40 39.61 14.85
CA PHE A 68 34.49 38.65 14.67
C PHE A 68 35.59 38.95 15.72
N PRO A 69 35.84 38.03 16.67
CA PRO A 69 36.82 38.22 17.74
C PRO A 69 38.22 38.59 17.24
N ASP A 70 38.82 39.57 17.91
CA ASP A 70 40.16 40.09 17.64
C ASP A 70 41.15 39.54 18.69
N PHE A 71 42.24 38.93 18.24
CA PHE A 71 43.33 38.44 19.08
C PHE A 71 44.70 38.89 18.55
N SER A 72 44.73 40.05 17.88
CA SER A 72 45.94 40.57 17.21
C SER A 72 47.08 40.91 18.18
N ASP A 73 46.83 40.98 19.49
CA ASP A 73 47.85 41.02 20.53
C ASP A 73 48.68 39.72 20.60
N ARG A 74 48.04 38.56 20.33
CA ARG A 74 48.63 37.22 20.36
C ARG A 74 49.51 36.91 19.14
N VAL A 75 49.58 37.81 18.15
CA VAL A 75 50.46 37.70 16.96
C VAL A 75 51.90 37.34 17.33
N ASN A 76 52.44 37.89 18.42
CA ASN A 76 53.83 37.68 18.81
C ASN A 76 54.12 36.24 19.28
N ASP A 77 53.14 35.55 19.83
CA ASP A 77 53.27 34.18 20.34
C ASP A 77 53.19 33.17 19.20
N LEU A 78 52.38 33.47 18.19
CA LEU A 78 51.99 32.55 17.12
C LEU A 78 52.87 32.64 15.87
N LYS A 79 53.41 33.83 15.54
CA LYS A 79 54.16 34.10 14.30
C LYS A 79 55.51 33.37 14.15
N THR A 80 55.95 32.60 15.13
CA THR A 80 57.20 31.81 15.08
C THR A 80 56.96 30.31 14.92
N LEU A 81 55.71 29.85 14.87
CA LEU A 81 55.38 28.43 14.77
C LEU A 81 55.61 27.90 13.34
N GLU A 82 56.67 27.12 13.16
CA GLU A 82 56.93 26.32 11.94
C GLU A 82 56.13 25.01 11.91
N GLN A 83 55.76 24.51 13.09
CA GLN A 83 54.93 23.34 13.33
C GLN A 83 53.91 23.65 14.44
N GLY A 84 52.90 22.80 14.63
CA GLY A 84 51.92 22.94 15.72
C GLY A 84 50.59 22.26 15.42
N THR A 85 49.64 22.46 16.33
CA THR A 85 48.28 21.92 16.23
C THR A 85 47.27 23.05 16.46
N ILE A 86 46.21 23.12 15.67
CA ILE A 86 45.06 24.02 15.88
C ILE A 86 43.82 23.16 16.08
N ILE A 87 43.09 23.35 17.18
CA ILE A 87 41.83 22.64 17.48
C ILE A 87 40.70 23.67 17.60
N VAL A 88 39.51 23.38 17.04
CA VAL A 88 38.34 24.26 17.14
C VAL A 88 37.07 23.42 17.29
N LYS A 89 36.31 23.62 18.38
CA LYS A 89 34.90 23.17 18.47
C LYS A 89 33.98 24.31 18.05
N PHE A 90 33.22 24.11 16.99
CA PHE A 90 32.38 25.14 16.37
C PHE A 90 31.04 24.57 15.90
N LYS A 91 30.12 25.47 15.59
CA LYS A 91 28.82 25.22 14.98
C LYS A 91 28.61 26.26 13.89
N HIS A 92 28.07 25.83 12.74
CA HIS A 92 27.95 26.71 11.56
C HIS A 92 26.54 26.67 10.96
N THR A 93 26.21 27.68 10.17
CA THR A 93 24.98 27.75 9.35
C THR A 93 25.23 28.26 7.93
N GLY A 94 26.49 28.26 7.48
CA GLY A 94 26.89 28.79 6.17
C GLY A 94 27.12 27.71 5.11
N THR A 95 27.07 28.11 3.83
CA THR A 95 27.12 27.19 2.68
C THR A 95 28.39 27.29 1.83
N SER A 96 29.34 28.13 2.25
CA SER A 96 30.57 28.45 1.51
C SER A 96 31.82 28.20 2.37
N ILE A 97 32.98 28.72 1.96
CA ILE A 97 34.21 28.70 2.77
C ILE A 97 34.04 29.65 3.97
N MET A 98 34.20 29.12 5.17
CA MET A 98 34.10 29.81 6.44
C MET A 98 35.40 29.64 7.23
N THR A 99 36.00 30.74 7.67
CA THR A 99 37.22 30.73 8.48
C THR A 99 36.88 30.31 9.92
N LEU A 100 37.62 29.34 10.46
CA LEU A 100 37.59 29.05 11.89
C LEU A 100 38.62 29.91 12.63
N PHE A 101 39.88 29.87 12.18
CA PHE A 101 41.02 30.60 12.74
C PHE A 101 41.86 31.20 11.60
N SER A 102 42.41 32.41 11.78
CA SER A 102 43.41 32.97 10.87
C SER A 102 44.50 33.77 11.57
N LEU A 103 45.66 33.84 10.91
CA LEU A 103 46.78 34.72 11.24
C LEU A 103 47.26 35.38 9.95
N SER A 104 47.24 36.71 9.88
CA SER A 104 47.40 37.45 8.62
C SER A 104 48.18 38.76 8.77
N ASN A 105 48.61 39.28 7.63
CA ASN A 105 49.01 40.66 7.43
C ASN A 105 47.89 41.37 6.67
N ASN A 106 47.06 42.15 7.38
CA ASN A 106 45.89 42.78 6.77
C ASN A 106 46.19 43.95 5.82
N THR A 107 47.47 44.29 5.61
CA THR A 107 47.88 45.18 4.51
C THR A 107 48.15 44.42 3.20
N MET A 108 48.10 43.09 3.20
CA MET A 108 48.43 42.22 2.06
C MET A 108 47.24 41.34 1.63
N PRO A 109 46.85 41.31 0.34
CA PRO A 109 45.84 40.37 -0.14
C PRO A 109 46.23 38.90 0.07
N ASN A 110 47.48 38.53 -0.19
CA ASN A 110 47.98 37.14 -0.17
C ASN A 110 49.05 36.91 0.91
N GLY A 111 48.94 37.59 2.06
CA GLY A 111 49.79 37.35 3.24
C GLY A 111 48.97 36.85 4.41
N HIS A 112 48.49 35.61 4.37
CA HIS A 112 47.63 35.04 5.41
C HIS A 112 47.70 33.52 5.49
N PHE A 113 47.52 33.00 6.70
CA PHE A 113 47.12 31.63 6.97
C PHE A 113 45.68 31.63 7.47
N HIS A 114 44.88 30.65 7.05
CA HIS A 114 43.66 30.27 7.75
C HIS A 114 43.42 28.77 7.80
N LEU A 115 42.71 28.34 8.84
CA LEU A 115 41.99 27.06 8.92
C LEU A 115 40.52 27.35 8.61
N TYR A 116 39.94 26.63 7.65
CA TYR A 116 38.59 26.85 7.14
C TYR A 116 37.78 25.55 7.05
N VAL A 117 36.46 25.69 6.97
CA VAL A 117 35.51 24.63 6.64
C VAL A 117 34.53 25.04 5.55
N THR A 118 33.90 24.06 4.92
CA THR A 118 32.61 24.15 4.20
C THR A 118 31.69 23.06 4.79
N PRO A 119 30.41 22.96 4.41
CA PRO A 119 29.57 21.83 4.83
C PRO A 119 30.12 20.43 4.44
N THR A 120 31.09 20.34 3.53
CA THR A 120 31.61 19.08 2.97
C THR A 120 33.14 18.93 3.00
N ALA A 121 33.86 19.88 3.60
CA ALA A 121 35.32 19.88 3.61
C ALA A 121 35.91 20.64 4.82
N ILE A 122 37.11 20.25 5.21
CA ILE A 122 38.02 21.04 6.08
C ILE A 122 39.32 21.29 5.32
N GLY A 123 39.94 22.44 5.50
CA GLY A 123 41.27 22.68 4.93
C GLY A 123 41.98 23.89 5.49
N SER A 124 43.21 24.06 5.05
CA SER A 124 44.06 25.19 5.40
C SER A 124 44.69 25.79 4.16
N GLU A 125 44.66 27.12 4.05
CA GLU A 125 45.39 27.85 3.02
C GLU A 125 46.46 28.74 3.66
N ASN A 126 47.69 28.66 3.13
CA ASN A 126 48.86 29.43 3.56
C ASN A 126 49.43 30.20 2.37
N ARG A 127 49.14 31.51 2.34
CA ARG A 127 49.51 32.45 1.27
C ARG A 127 50.66 33.34 1.74
N PHE A 128 51.77 33.33 0.98
CA PHE A 128 52.91 34.21 1.21
C PHE A 128 52.91 35.41 0.27
N GLN A 129 53.08 36.62 0.82
CA GLN A 129 53.31 37.84 0.06
C GLN A 129 54.21 38.79 0.84
N GLN A 130 55.41 39.03 0.30
CA GLN A 130 56.35 40.04 0.78
C GLN A 130 56.68 41.00 -0.37
N PRO A 131 56.72 42.34 -0.15
CA PRO A 131 57.16 43.29 -1.17
C PRO A 131 58.54 42.93 -1.74
N GLY A 132 58.62 42.78 -3.07
CA GLY A 132 59.85 42.43 -3.78
C GLY A 132 60.21 40.93 -3.80
N GLN A 133 59.37 40.04 -3.25
CA GLN A 133 59.54 38.59 -3.38
C GLN A 133 58.39 37.94 -4.16
N THR A 134 58.63 36.72 -4.66
CA THR A 134 57.62 35.90 -5.33
C THR A 134 56.63 35.33 -4.32
N SER A 135 55.34 35.56 -4.53
CA SER A 135 54.29 34.93 -3.72
C SER A 135 54.19 33.42 -3.94
N SER A 136 53.72 32.71 -2.91
CA SER A 136 53.43 31.27 -2.96
C SER A 136 52.10 30.95 -2.29
N ASN A 137 51.56 29.78 -2.59
CA ASN A 137 50.39 29.21 -1.93
C ASN A 137 50.70 27.77 -1.51
N THR A 138 50.20 27.36 -0.35
CA THR A 138 50.08 25.97 0.06
C THR A 138 48.65 25.77 0.54
N HIS A 139 47.89 24.93 -0.15
CA HIS A 139 46.48 24.68 0.12
C HIS A 139 46.28 23.17 0.27
N VAL A 140 45.84 22.74 1.45
CA VAL A 140 45.62 21.32 1.79
C VAL A 140 44.23 21.19 2.39
N LYS A 141 43.50 20.13 2.03
CA LYS A 141 42.13 19.89 2.49
C LYS A 141 41.76 18.41 2.53
N ALA A 142 40.73 18.10 3.30
CA ALA A 142 39.95 16.87 3.20
C ALA A 142 38.57 17.23 2.62
N ASP A 143 38.12 16.50 1.60
CA ASP A 143 36.79 16.62 0.99
C ASP A 143 35.94 15.38 1.32
N GLY A 144 34.63 15.45 1.10
CA GLY A 144 33.72 14.32 1.28
C GLY A 144 33.21 14.15 2.71
N LEU A 145 33.29 15.21 3.51
CA LEU A 145 32.75 15.25 4.87
C LEU A 145 31.25 15.56 4.86
N SER A 146 30.62 15.40 6.03
CA SER A 146 29.28 15.89 6.33
C SER A 146 29.33 16.68 7.64
N LEU A 147 29.49 18.00 7.53
CA LEU A 147 29.48 18.91 8.67
C LEU A 147 28.09 19.55 8.75
N THR A 148 27.23 19.01 9.61
CA THR A 148 25.81 19.35 9.70
C THR A 148 25.60 20.80 10.16
N SER A 149 24.82 21.55 9.38
CA SER A 149 24.40 22.90 9.77
C SER A 149 23.63 22.88 11.10
N GLY A 150 24.09 23.66 12.08
CA GLY A 150 23.45 23.81 13.39
C GLY A 150 23.89 22.81 14.47
N GLN A 151 24.69 21.79 14.14
CA GLN A 151 25.32 20.91 15.15
C GLN A 151 26.71 21.44 15.54
N PHE A 152 27.23 20.97 16.68
CA PHE A 152 28.63 21.18 17.04
C PHE A 152 29.51 20.11 16.39
N HIS A 153 30.64 20.54 15.85
CA HIS A 153 31.72 19.70 15.34
C HIS A 153 33.04 20.14 15.99
N THR A 154 33.90 19.19 16.36
CA THR A 154 35.25 19.48 16.85
C THR A 154 36.26 19.05 15.80
N VAL A 155 37.13 19.97 15.38
CA VAL A 155 38.11 19.68 14.33
C VAL A 155 39.51 20.06 14.77
N ALA A 156 40.51 19.34 14.26
CA ALA A 156 41.91 19.71 14.43
C ALA A 156 42.67 19.70 13.10
N MET A 157 43.66 20.57 13.01
CA MET A 157 44.69 20.58 11.99
C MET A 157 46.05 20.46 12.67
N VAL A 158 46.85 19.49 12.22
CA VAL A 158 48.26 19.35 12.57
C VAL A 158 49.11 19.83 11.40
N ALA A 159 50.12 20.64 11.68
CA ALA A 159 51.24 20.90 10.78
C ALA A 159 52.52 20.38 11.44
N ASP A 160 53.02 19.23 10.97
CA ASP A 160 54.25 18.61 11.44
C ASP A 160 55.30 18.71 10.33
N LYS A 161 56.47 19.29 10.64
CA LYS A 161 57.54 19.52 9.66
C LYS A 161 58.12 18.23 9.05
N ASP A 162 58.05 17.12 9.78
CA ASP A 162 58.64 15.83 9.46
C ASP A 162 57.57 14.82 8.99
N GLN A 163 56.32 14.95 9.45
CA GLN A 163 55.19 14.06 9.11
C GLN A 163 54.16 14.64 8.12
N GLY A 164 54.22 15.93 7.80
CA GLY A 164 53.26 16.59 6.91
C GLY A 164 52.04 17.15 7.63
N TYR A 165 50.90 17.21 6.95
CA TYR A 165 49.64 17.71 7.51
C TYR A 165 48.70 16.58 7.93
N LYS A 166 48.03 16.71 9.07
CA LYS A 166 46.87 15.87 9.42
C LYS A 166 45.64 16.73 9.70
N PHE A 167 44.46 16.20 9.39
CA PHE A 167 43.18 16.79 9.75
C PHE A 167 42.34 15.76 10.51
N PHE A 168 41.81 16.16 11.67
CA PHE A 168 40.84 15.40 12.45
C PHE A 168 39.49 16.11 12.49
N VAL A 169 38.41 15.32 12.53
CA VAL A 169 37.02 15.78 12.60
C VAL A 169 36.25 14.80 13.47
N ASP A 170 35.73 15.27 14.61
CA ASP A 170 34.90 14.49 15.53
C ASP A 170 35.54 13.14 15.94
N GLY A 171 36.81 13.19 16.34
CA GLY A 171 37.67 12.02 16.65
C GLY A 171 38.31 11.35 15.42
N SER A 172 37.81 11.61 14.22
CA SER A 172 38.19 10.90 12.98
C SER A 172 39.41 11.52 12.30
N LEU A 173 40.48 10.75 12.04
CA LEU A 173 41.54 11.16 11.11
C LEU A 173 40.99 11.15 9.66
N VAL A 174 40.59 12.31 9.14
CA VAL A 174 39.98 12.43 7.79
C VAL A 174 41.00 12.61 6.67
N LYS A 175 42.22 13.06 6.98
CA LYS A 175 43.28 13.25 5.98
C LYS A 175 44.67 13.27 6.63
N HIS A 176 45.60 12.55 6.01
CA HIS A 176 47.04 12.75 6.15
C HIS A 176 47.60 13.19 4.80
N ASP A 177 48.42 14.24 4.75
CA ASP A 177 49.13 14.69 3.55
C ASP A 177 50.63 14.82 3.78
N THR A 178 51.38 13.89 3.19
CA THR A 178 52.84 13.84 3.18
C THR A 178 53.45 14.41 1.89
N SER A 179 52.63 15.04 1.03
CA SER A 179 53.01 15.48 -0.32
C SER A 179 53.19 16.99 -0.47
N SER A 180 52.44 17.75 0.33
CA SER A 180 52.43 19.21 0.34
C SER A 180 53.63 19.76 1.12
N PRO A 181 54.27 20.86 0.67
CA PRO A 181 55.37 21.46 1.42
C PRO A 181 54.83 22.06 2.72
N VAL A 182 55.35 21.62 3.88
CA VAL A 182 54.80 22.02 5.18
C VAL A 182 55.05 23.51 5.45
N LYS A 183 53.96 24.27 5.55
CA LYS A 183 53.90 25.71 5.80
C LYS A 183 52.86 26.02 6.88
N PHE A 184 53.32 26.55 8.01
CA PHE A 184 52.49 26.97 9.13
C PHE A 184 52.63 28.48 9.40
N LEU A 185 52.33 28.95 10.61
CA LEU A 185 52.14 30.37 10.92
C LEU A 185 53.39 31.24 10.69
N SER A 186 54.59 30.69 10.89
CA SER A 186 55.87 31.37 10.62
C SER A 186 56.10 31.73 9.15
N ASN A 187 55.36 31.13 8.22
CA ASN A 187 55.47 31.43 6.79
C ASN A 187 54.81 32.77 6.41
N ILE A 188 54.04 33.41 7.30
CA ILE A 188 53.33 34.65 7.00
C ILE A 188 54.27 35.86 7.15
N TYR A 189 54.31 36.72 6.12
CA TYR A 189 55.20 37.89 6.13
C TYR A 189 54.63 39.01 7.00
N ALA A 190 55.33 39.31 8.10
CA ALA A 190 55.01 40.40 9.03
C ALA A 190 53.51 40.44 9.42
N PRO A 191 52.96 39.36 10.00
CA PRO A 191 51.57 39.32 10.43
C PRO A 191 51.30 40.40 11.47
N ASN A 192 50.09 40.93 11.45
CA ASN A 192 49.60 41.98 12.33
C ASN A 192 48.14 41.77 12.78
N SER A 193 47.47 40.71 12.33
CA SER A 193 46.12 40.35 12.74
C SER A 193 45.99 38.86 13.04
N VAL A 194 45.18 38.53 14.04
CA VAL A 194 44.71 37.17 14.36
C VAL A 194 43.21 37.24 14.65
N ARG A 195 42.44 36.37 14.00
CA ARG A 195 40.97 36.36 14.07
C ARG A 195 40.44 34.96 14.29
N LEU A 196 39.28 34.90 14.95
CA LEU A 196 38.38 33.75 14.87
C LEU A 196 37.14 34.13 14.06
N GLY A 197 36.65 33.22 13.23
CA GLY A 197 35.47 33.44 12.40
C GLY A 197 35.68 34.23 11.10
N MET A 198 36.86 34.82 10.83
CA MET A 198 37.17 35.51 9.56
C MET A 198 38.67 35.49 9.23
N THR A 199 39.04 35.87 8.00
CA THR A 199 40.42 36.17 7.56
C THR A 199 40.56 37.65 7.21
N ASP A 200 41.00 38.46 8.17
CA ASP A 200 41.25 39.92 8.07
C ASP A 200 42.38 40.22 7.07
N ARG A 201 42.08 40.97 6.00
CA ARG A 201 42.92 41.11 4.78
C ARG A 201 42.85 42.52 4.20
N ALA A 202 43.70 42.81 3.21
CA ALA A 202 43.68 44.09 2.50
C ALA A 202 42.30 44.38 1.88
N GLU A 203 41.84 45.63 2.00
CA GLU A 203 40.52 46.11 1.60
C GLU A 203 40.11 45.62 0.19
N GLY A 204 38.89 45.07 0.08
CA GLY A 204 38.38 44.45 -1.14
C GLY A 204 38.77 42.97 -1.34
N SER A 205 39.52 42.36 -0.42
CA SER A 205 39.72 40.90 -0.36
C SER A 205 38.48 40.18 0.17
N PHE A 206 38.32 38.90 -0.17
CA PHE A 206 37.33 38.03 0.48
C PHE A 206 37.85 37.53 1.84
N GLU A 207 37.05 37.69 2.89
CA GLU A 207 37.45 37.40 4.28
C GLU A 207 36.84 36.11 4.85
N TYR A 208 36.03 35.41 4.07
CA TYR A 208 35.44 34.09 4.40
C TYR A 208 34.79 34.03 5.81
N PRO A 209 33.76 34.83 6.08
CA PRO A 209 33.13 34.91 7.40
C PRO A 209 32.35 33.62 7.74
N LEU A 210 32.62 33.07 8.92
CA LEU A 210 31.78 32.07 9.58
C LEU A 210 30.47 32.72 10.05
N THR A 211 29.37 31.97 9.97
CA THR A 211 28.11 32.29 10.66
C THR A 211 27.80 31.16 11.63
N GLY A 212 27.73 31.45 12.93
CA GLY A 212 27.49 30.44 13.96
C GLY A 212 28.19 30.72 15.29
N GLU A 213 28.82 29.69 15.87
CA GLU A 213 29.37 29.71 17.22
C GLU A 213 30.73 29.00 17.24
N ILE A 214 31.68 29.49 18.04
CA ILE A 214 32.93 28.79 18.36
C ILE A 214 32.91 28.55 19.88
N ALA A 215 32.70 27.30 20.27
CA ALA A 215 32.69 26.87 21.67
C ALA A 215 34.11 26.98 22.27
N PHE A 216 35.13 26.53 21.53
CA PHE A 216 36.53 26.86 21.80
C PHE A 216 37.40 26.82 20.55
N ALA A 217 38.52 27.54 20.59
CA ALA A 217 39.60 27.47 19.62
C ALA A 217 40.95 27.52 20.35
N GLU A 218 41.84 26.60 20.00
CA GLU A 218 43.13 26.37 20.65
C GLU A 218 44.26 26.25 19.63
N VAL A 219 45.45 26.73 19.99
CA VAL A 219 46.70 26.51 19.23
C VAL A 219 47.79 26.02 20.16
N TYR A 220 48.39 24.89 19.81
CA TYR A 220 49.53 24.26 20.48
C TYR A 220 50.78 24.48 19.65
N ALA A 221 51.92 24.70 20.32
CA ALA A 221 53.22 24.89 19.66
C ALA A 221 53.78 23.60 19.02
N GLU A 222 53.26 22.43 19.41
CA GLU A 222 53.74 21.12 18.97
C GLU A 222 52.64 20.35 18.19
N PRO A 223 53.03 19.44 17.28
CA PRO A 223 52.16 18.39 16.77
C PRO A 223 51.71 17.46 17.92
N LEU A 224 50.41 17.37 18.17
CA LEU A 224 49.85 16.40 19.11
C LEU A 224 49.78 15.01 18.47
N SER A 225 49.77 13.96 19.28
CA SER A 225 49.67 12.58 18.78
C SER A 225 48.25 12.22 18.34
N ASP A 226 48.13 11.24 17.43
CA ASP A 226 46.84 10.80 16.89
C ASP A 226 45.87 10.29 17.99
N ALA A 227 46.39 9.84 19.13
CA ALA A 227 45.60 9.43 20.29
C ALA A 227 45.08 10.65 21.09
N GLU A 228 45.93 11.66 21.33
CA GLU A 228 45.49 12.92 21.95
C GLU A 228 44.48 13.65 21.06
N LEU A 229 44.66 13.60 19.74
CA LEU A 229 43.77 14.21 18.76
C LEU A 229 42.44 13.47 18.62
N PHE A 230 42.43 12.14 18.78
CA PHE A 230 41.18 11.38 18.91
C PHE A 230 40.38 11.90 20.11
N GLU A 231 40.97 11.91 21.32
CA GLU A 231 40.29 12.36 22.55
C GLU A 231 39.88 13.85 22.50
N LEU A 232 40.78 14.74 22.08
CA LEU A 232 40.53 16.20 22.05
C LEU A 232 39.58 16.64 20.94
N THR A 233 39.39 15.83 19.90
CA THR A 233 38.36 16.08 18.88
C THR A 233 37.13 15.19 19.03
N PHE A 234 37.11 14.24 19.96
CA PHE A 234 35.96 13.35 20.14
C PHE A 234 34.69 14.15 20.41
N ASN A 235 33.59 13.72 19.79
CA ASN A 235 32.31 14.36 19.91
C ASN A 235 31.29 13.32 20.36
N PRO A 236 30.94 13.25 21.67
CA PRO A 236 30.04 12.22 22.20
C PRO A 236 28.61 12.34 21.64
N ASP A 237 28.27 13.49 21.05
CA ASP A 237 27.01 13.72 20.33
C ASP A 237 26.97 13.04 18.94
N LEU A 238 28.06 12.35 18.54
CA LEU A 238 28.21 11.61 17.28
C LEU A 238 28.74 10.19 17.55
N PRO A 239 28.35 9.18 16.74
CA PRO A 239 28.82 7.81 16.93
C PRO A 239 30.34 7.70 16.71
N PRO A 240 31.05 6.87 17.50
CA PRO A 240 32.49 6.78 17.43
C PRO A 240 32.96 6.26 16.06
N GLU A 241 33.92 6.95 15.44
CA GLU A 241 34.57 6.51 14.21
C GLU A 241 35.57 5.37 14.52
N ASN A 242 35.03 4.23 14.95
CA ASN A 242 35.78 3.01 15.20
C ASN A 242 36.06 2.25 13.88
N ALA A 243 36.58 1.03 13.96
CA ALA A 243 36.85 0.21 12.77
C ALA A 243 35.56 -0.20 12.05
N ASP A 244 34.52 -0.55 12.80
CA ASP A 244 33.22 -0.99 12.29
C ASP A 244 32.48 0.15 11.56
N MET A 245 32.51 1.38 12.06
CA MET A 245 31.92 2.56 11.40
C MET A 245 32.56 2.82 10.02
N ARG A 246 33.89 2.75 9.94
CA ARG A 246 34.62 2.86 8.67
C ARG A 246 34.31 1.71 7.72
N ALA A 247 34.13 0.49 8.23
CA ALA A 247 33.74 -0.67 7.43
C ALA A 247 32.34 -0.47 6.81
N VAL A 248 31.33 -0.11 7.62
CA VAL A 248 29.96 0.12 7.11
C VAL A 248 29.91 1.28 6.11
N LYS A 249 30.59 2.40 6.36
CA LYS A 249 30.72 3.51 5.40
C LYS A 249 31.39 3.06 4.08
N ALA A 250 32.42 2.21 4.15
CA ALA A 250 33.07 1.64 2.97
C ALA A 250 32.17 0.65 2.21
N HIS A 251 31.35 -0.14 2.91
CA HIS A 251 30.35 -1.04 2.32
C HIS A 251 29.25 -0.25 1.60
N ILE A 252 28.76 0.86 2.19
CA ILE A 252 27.75 1.73 1.58
C ILE A 252 28.26 2.29 0.24
N GLY A 253 29.51 2.76 0.21
CA GLY A 253 30.15 3.29 -0.99
C GLY A 253 30.71 2.25 -1.97
N ALA A 254 30.61 0.94 -1.69
CA ALA A 254 31.38 -0.10 -2.38
C ALA A 254 31.13 -0.15 -3.90
N ALA A 255 32.21 -0.08 -4.67
CA ALA A 255 32.18 0.02 -6.14
C ALA A 255 32.98 -1.07 -6.87
N SER A 256 33.58 -2.03 -6.14
CA SER A 256 34.38 -3.14 -6.68
C SER A 256 33.59 -4.45 -6.84
N GLY A 257 32.35 -4.49 -6.36
CA GLY A 257 31.44 -5.64 -6.36
C GLY A 257 30.29 -5.40 -5.38
N PRO A 258 29.27 -6.27 -5.35
CA PRO A 258 28.16 -6.16 -4.40
C PRO A 258 28.67 -6.29 -2.96
N ALA A 259 28.24 -5.39 -2.08
CA ALA A 259 28.32 -5.53 -0.63
C ALA A 259 26.89 -5.69 -0.06
N PRO A 260 26.41 -6.93 0.18
CA PRO A 260 25.08 -7.15 0.73
C PRO A 260 24.99 -6.73 2.19
N PHE A 261 23.85 -6.14 2.55
CA PHE A 261 23.46 -5.78 3.90
C PHE A 261 22.29 -6.66 4.33
N VAL A 262 22.39 -7.32 5.47
CA VAL A 262 21.26 -8.06 6.06
C VAL A 262 20.64 -7.23 7.17
N PHE A 263 19.31 -7.13 7.18
CA PHE A 263 18.51 -6.58 8.26
C PHE A 263 17.72 -7.71 8.90
N ALA A 264 18.10 -8.08 10.12
CA ALA A 264 17.51 -9.15 10.91
C ALA A 264 17.00 -8.60 12.25
N GLY A 265 15.96 -9.22 12.80
CA GLY A 265 15.28 -8.71 13.98
C GLY A 265 13.78 -8.92 13.97
N HIS A 266 13.11 -8.18 14.85
CA HIS A 266 11.70 -8.35 15.18
C HIS A 266 10.73 -7.58 14.25
N ASP A 267 9.48 -7.40 14.72
CA ASP A 267 8.32 -6.68 14.16
C ASP A 267 8.69 -5.51 13.23
N TRP A 268 9.53 -4.55 13.65
CA TRP A 268 9.81 -3.33 12.85
C TRP A 268 10.72 -3.59 11.64
N THR A 269 11.52 -4.65 11.70
CA THR A 269 12.30 -5.18 10.57
C THR A 269 11.40 -5.99 9.64
N SER A 270 10.33 -6.62 10.15
CA SER A 270 9.33 -7.32 9.32
C SER A 270 8.48 -6.33 8.50
N ALA A 271 8.16 -6.68 7.25
CA ALA A 271 7.58 -5.74 6.28
C ALA A 271 6.03 -5.61 6.35
N GLY A 272 5.40 -5.85 7.51
CA GLY A 272 3.95 -6.09 7.62
C GLY A 272 3.07 -4.93 8.12
N ALA A 273 3.62 -3.76 8.43
CA ALA A 273 2.89 -2.66 9.10
C ALA A 273 2.67 -1.40 8.24
N SER A 274 3.38 -1.29 7.11
CA SER A 274 3.52 -0.05 6.34
C SER A 274 2.35 0.27 5.40
N LYS A 275 1.45 -0.69 5.19
CA LYS A 275 0.22 -0.61 4.40
C LYS A 275 0.44 -0.04 2.98
N GLY A 276 1.56 -0.37 2.32
CA GLY A 276 1.93 0.17 1.00
C GLY A 276 2.82 1.44 0.98
N TYR A 277 3.15 2.02 2.14
CA TYR A 277 4.29 2.94 2.25
C TYR A 277 5.60 2.15 2.39
N ARG A 278 6.78 2.73 2.13
CA ARG A 278 8.03 2.00 2.37
C ARG A 278 8.31 1.86 3.86
N ASN A 279 8.85 0.69 4.23
CA ASN A 279 9.48 0.53 5.54
C ASN A 279 10.87 1.22 5.55
N TYR A 280 11.48 1.28 6.73
CA TYR A 280 12.70 2.05 6.93
C TYR A 280 13.91 1.52 6.13
N ILE A 281 13.97 0.21 5.92
CA ILE A 281 15.01 -0.48 5.14
C ILE A 281 14.92 -0.04 3.68
N GLN A 282 13.70 -0.07 3.12
CA GLN A 282 13.40 0.30 1.74
C GLN A 282 13.63 1.79 1.43
N HIS A 283 13.50 2.66 2.43
CA HIS A 283 13.94 4.06 2.35
C HIS A 283 15.47 4.20 2.41
N PHE A 284 16.14 3.50 3.34
CA PHE A 284 17.61 3.48 3.42
C PHE A 284 18.24 2.90 2.13
N GLU A 285 17.58 1.91 1.54
CA GLU A 285 17.94 1.28 0.28
C GLU A 285 17.98 2.26 -0.89
N GLU A 286 16.94 3.09 -1.09
CA GLU A 286 16.95 4.10 -2.16
C GLU A 286 18.09 5.12 -1.95
N ARG A 287 18.36 5.49 -0.70
CA ARG A 287 19.47 6.40 -0.39
C ARG A 287 20.82 5.79 -0.79
N VAL A 288 21.06 4.52 -0.48
CA VAL A 288 22.34 3.84 -0.77
C VAL A 288 22.43 3.39 -2.24
N ARG A 289 21.48 2.60 -2.73
CA ARG A 289 21.51 1.94 -4.05
C ARG A 289 21.11 2.85 -5.22
N TRP A 290 20.55 4.02 -4.96
CA TRP A 290 20.22 4.98 -6.02
C TRP A 290 20.84 6.36 -5.83
N GLU A 291 20.54 7.05 -4.73
CA GLU A 291 20.93 8.47 -4.59
C GLU A 291 22.43 8.67 -4.37
N ASN A 292 23.08 7.77 -3.62
CA ASN A 292 24.52 7.76 -3.41
C ASN A 292 25.29 6.93 -4.47
N ALA A 293 24.58 6.18 -5.32
CA ALA A 293 25.16 5.22 -6.25
C ALA A 293 25.58 5.85 -7.59
N GLY A 294 26.83 6.31 -7.66
CA GLY A 294 27.45 6.85 -8.88
C GLY A 294 27.77 5.81 -9.97
N SER A 295 27.58 4.52 -9.71
CA SER A 295 27.93 3.43 -10.63
C SER A 295 27.00 2.22 -10.51
N ALA A 296 26.90 1.41 -11.57
CA ALA A 296 26.11 0.17 -11.57
C ALA A 296 26.62 -0.91 -10.58
N ALA A 297 27.88 -0.81 -10.12
CA ALA A 297 28.40 -1.66 -9.05
C ALA A 297 27.78 -1.28 -7.69
N GLN A 298 27.74 0.02 -7.35
CA GLN A 298 27.13 0.51 -6.10
C GLN A 298 25.63 0.22 -6.02
N ARG A 299 24.94 0.12 -7.17
CA ARG A 299 23.52 -0.31 -7.23
C ARG A 299 23.30 -1.78 -6.85
N GLN A 300 24.36 -2.58 -6.70
CA GLN A 300 24.31 -3.99 -6.29
C GLN A 300 24.63 -4.18 -4.79
N ASN A 301 24.70 -3.09 -4.02
CA ASN A 301 24.79 -3.14 -2.56
C ASN A 301 23.40 -3.44 -1.98
N PHE A 302 22.92 -4.67 -2.22
CA PHE A 302 21.56 -5.14 -1.92
C PHE A 302 21.23 -5.04 -0.42
N MET A 303 20.00 -4.60 -0.11
CA MET A 303 19.46 -4.60 1.24
C MET A 303 18.51 -5.78 1.39
N LEU A 304 18.81 -6.71 2.29
CA LEU A 304 18.11 -7.97 2.46
C LEU A 304 17.31 -7.93 3.76
N ASN A 305 15.99 -7.92 3.67
CA ASN A 305 15.08 -7.94 4.82
C ASN A 305 14.81 -9.41 5.23
N THR A 306 15.25 -9.80 6.42
CA THR A 306 15.23 -11.21 6.88
C THR A 306 14.53 -11.41 8.23
N GLY A 307 14.11 -10.31 8.89
CA GLY A 307 13.43 -10.34 10.20
C GLY A 307 12.03 -10.98 10.20
N ILE A 308 11.53 -11.32 11.38
CA ILE A 308 10.20 -11.93 11.59
C ILE A 308 9.45 -11.14 12.68
N ASN A 309 8.13 -11.01 12.54
CA ASN A 309 7.29 -10.45 13.60
C ASN A 309 7.43 -11.26 14.91
N GLY A 310 7.69 -10.58 16.04
CA GLY A 310 7.83 -11.19 17.36
C GLY A 310 9.19 -11.82 17.68
N MET A 311 10.13 -11.87 16.74
CA MET A 311 11.37 -12.66 16.88
C MET A 311 12.25 -12.23 18.07
N THR A 312 12.63 -13.20 18.89
CA THR A 312 13.59 -13.04 20.00
C THR A 312 15.05 -13.16 19.52
N ALA A 313 16.00 -12.69 20.33
CA ALA A 313 17.43 -12.89 20.08
C ALA A 313 17.81 -14.38 20.05
N SER A 314 17.18 -15.20 20.91
CA SER A 314 17.38 -16.66 20.96
C SER A 314 16.91 -17.35 19.67
N GLU A 315 15.74 -17.01 19.13
CA GLU A 315 15.24 -17.58 17.87
C GLU A 315 16.11 -17.14 16.67
N LEU A 316 16.67 -15.93 16.70
CA LEU A 316 17.59 -15.47 15.66
C LEU A 316 18.96 -16.16 15.72
N LEU A 317 19.41 -16.62 16.90
CA LEU A 317 20.58 -17.48 17.03
C LEU A 317 20.34 -18.87 16.41
N ASP A 318 19.17 -19.46 16.60
CA ASP A 318 18.82 -20.73 15.95
C ASP A 318 18.64 -20.58 14.42
N ALA A 319 18.10 -19.45 13.97
CA ALA A 319 17.91 -19.13 12.53
C ALA A 319 19.13 -18.46 11.85
N PHE A 320 20.28 -18.34 12.54
CA PHE A 320 21.41 -17.52 12.07
C PHE A 320 21.93 -17.91 10.68
N GLU A 321 22.07 -19.22 10.42
CA GLU A 321 22.63 -19.71 9.15
C GLU A 321 21.73 -19.36 7.95
N SER A 322 20.42 -19.59 8.09
CA SER A 322 19.44 -19.38 7.01
C SER A 322 19.02 -17.92 6.83
N ARG A 323 19.15 -17.06 7.86
CA ARG A 323 18.71 -15.64 7.79
C ARG A 323 19.85 -14.63 7.70
N ILE A 324 21.08 -15.02 8.04
CA ILE A 324 22.24 -14.11 8.06
C ILE A 324 23.41 -14.70 7.28
N ALA A 325 23.85 -15.93 7.57
CA ALA A 325 25.11 -16.45 7.02
C ALA A 325 25.04 -16.76 5.52
N THR A 326 23.96 -17.39 5.04
CA THR A 326 23.81 -17.84 3.63
C THR A 326 24.09 -16.71 2.61
N PHE A 327 23.59 -15.49 2.89
CA PHE A 327 23.75 -14.31 2.02
C PHE A 327 25.16 -13.71 1.97
N SER A 328 26.12 -14.26 2.74
CA SER A 328 27.51 -13.80 2.82
C SER A 328 27.67 -12.27 3.03
N PRO A 329 26.92 -11.65 3.97
CA PRO A 329 26.81 -10.20 4.11
C PRO A 329 28.14 -9.50 4.39
N LYS A 330 28.14 -8.17 4.29
CA LYS A 330 29.26 -7.31 4.70
C LYS A 330 28.90 -6.47 5.92
N THR A 331 27.62 -6.18 6.11
CA THR A 331 27.06 -5.53 7.29
C THR A 331 25.80 -6.28 7.71
N VAL A 332 25.59 -6.49 9.02
CA VAL A 332 24.37 -7.07 9.57
C VAL A 332 23.78 -6.12 10.60
N PHE A 333 22.60 -5.60 10.27
CA PHE A 333 21.77 -4.78 11.14
C PHE A 333 20.88 -5.70 11.99
N LEU A 334 21.03 -5.62 13.32
CA LEU A 334 20.32 -6.44 14.31
C LEU A 334 19.38 -5.53 15.12
N MET A 335 18.07 -5.60 14.88
CA MET A 335 17.07 -4.89 15.69
C MET A 335 16.42 -5.86 16.69
N LEU A 336 16.73 -5.69 17.98
CA LEU A 336 16.44 -6.67 19.03
C LEU A 336 15.76 -5.99 20.23
N GLY A 337 15.21 -6.79 21.15
CA GLY A 337 14.62 -6.29 22.40
C GLY A 337 13.10 -6.44 22.49
N PRO A 338 12.27 -5.88 21.58
CA PRO A 338 10.82 -5.94 21.74
C PRO A 338 10.21 -7.35 21.66
N GLY A 339 10.75 -8.25 20.83
CA GLY A 339 10.36 -9.67 20.83
C GLY A 339 10.68 -10.34 22.17
N ASP A 340 11.90 -10.13 22.66
CA ASP A 340 12.38 -10.60 23.98
C ASP A 340 11.57 -10.03 25.15
N ALA A 341 11.15 -8.76 25.05
CA ALA A 341 10.30 -8.07 26.02
C ALA A 341 8.86 -8.63 26.06
N LYS A 342 8.33 -9.02 24.91
CA LYS A 342 7.04 -9.69 24.72
C LYS A 342 7.07 -11.15 25.21
N ALA A 343 8.22 -11.83 25.06
CA ALA A 343 8.48 -13.17 25.60
C ALA A 343 8.80 -13.18 27.12
N GLY A 344 9.32 -12.08 27.65
CA GLY A 344 9.77 -11.96 29.04
C GLY A 344 11.17 -12.53 29.30
N THR A 345 12.06 -12.50 28.29
CA THR A 345 13.44 -13.01 28.38
C THR A 345 14.20 -12.32 29.52
N ALA A 346 14.91 -13.09 30.36
CA ALA A 346 15.66 -12.49 31.45
C ALA A 346 16.80 -11.60 30.91
N ILE A 347 16.90 -10.35 31.37
CA ILE A 347 17.91 -9.38 30.86
C ILE A 347 19.35 -9.95 30.81
N PRO A 348 19.86 -10.70 31.80
CA PRO A 348 21.19 -11.31 31.72
C PRO A 348 21.33 -12.42 30.66
N GLN A 349 20.23 -13.07 30.26
CA GLN A 349 20.20 -14.00 29.13
C GLN A 349 20.22 -13.21 27.81
N PHE A 350 19.31 -12.25 27.65
CA PHE A 350 19.22 -11.40 26.46
C PHE A 350 20.56 -10.73 26.11
N LYS A 351 21.28 -10.18 27.10
CA LYS A 351 22.63 -9.61 26.89
C LYS A 351 23.64 -10.61 26.30
N ASN A 352 23.63 -11.86 26.78
CA ASN A 352 24.51 -12.90 26.24
C ASN A 352 24.12 -13.28 24.81
N GLU A 353 22.82 -13.30 24.50
CA GLU A 353 22.30 -13.63 23.16
C GLU A 353 22.61 -12.53 22.14
N VAL A 354 22.49 -11.25 22.53
CA VAL A 354 22.93 -10.08 21.72
C VAL A 354 24.44 -10.15 21.44
N LEU A 355 25.25 -10.49 22.45
CA LEU A 355 26.70 -10.67 22.27
C LEU A 355 27.02 -11.85 21.35
N GLU A 356 26.39 -13.02 21.54
CA GLU A 356 26.62 -14.17 20.67
C GLU A 356 26.22 -13.88 19.21
N LEU A 357 25.14 -13.13 18.98
CA LEU A 357 24.77 -12.67 17.63
C LEU A 357 25.87 -11.78 17.02
N ALA A 358 26.39 -10.81 17.77
CA ALA A 358 27.46 -9.93 17.30
C ALA A 358 28.76 -10.70 16.99
N ASP A 359 29.12 -11.67 17.82
CA ASP A 359 30.27 -12.55 17.60
C ASP A 359 30.09 -13.49 16.40
N ARG A 360 28.90 -14.08 16.22
CA ARG A 360 28.59 -14.89 15.03
C ARG A 360 28.67 -14.04 13.74
N VAL A 361 28.13 -12.82 13.74
CA VAL A 361 28.27 -11.86 12.62
C VAL A 361 29.74 -11.55 12.32
N ARG A 362 30.55 -11.27 13.35
CA ARG A 362 32.00 -11.06 13.19
C ARG A 362 32.71 -12.32 12.67
N SER A 363 32.27 -13.52 13.06
CA SER A 363 32.87 -14.80 12.65
C SER A 363 32.73 -15.12 11.16
N ILE A 364 31.63 -14.67 10.52
CA ILE A 364 31.43 -14.77 9.06
C ILE A 364 32.09 -13.62 8.28
N GLY A 365 32.80 -12.72 8.96
CA GLY A 365 33.53 -11.60 8.34
C GLY A 365 32.64 -10.42 7.95
N ALA A 366 31.51 -10.23 8.65
CA ALA A 366 30.63 -9.07 8.50
C ALA A 366 30.70 -8.15 9.72
N THR A 367 30.32 -6.88 9.55
CA THR A 367 30.24 -5.90 10.65
C THR A 367 28.85 -5.91 11.29
N PRO A 368 28.72 -6.13 12.62
CA PRO A 368 27.45 -6.00 13.32
C PRO A 368 27.10 -4.52 13.58
N VAL A 369 25.82 -4.20 13.43
CA VAL A 369 25.23 -2.92 13.87
C VAL A 369 23.98 -3.24 14.68
N LEU A 370 23.97 -2.88 15.95
CA LEU A 370 22.82 -3.00 16.82
C LEU A 370 21.83 -1.84 16.58
N GLN A 371 20.55 -2.11 16.71
CA GLN A 371 19.46 -1.12 16.75
C GLN A 371 18.54 -1.48 17.90
N THR A 372 18.17 -0.52 18.75
CA THR A 372 17.09 -0.76 19.72
C THR A 372 15.72 -0.73 19.00
N GLY A 373 14.69 -1.26 19.66
CA GLY A 373 13.30 -0.97 19.27
C GLY A 373 12.93 0.51 19.44
N THR A 374 11.83 0.92 18.80
CA THR A 374 11.17 2.22 19.06
C THR A 374 10.64 2.32 20.49
N ALA A 375 10.40 3.54 20.97
CA ALA A 375 9.72 3.76 22.25
C ALA A 375 8.18 3.72 22.07
N PRO A 376 7.45 2.81 22.74
CA PRO A 376 5.98 2.79 22.71
C PRO A 376 5.35 4.10 23.17
N LEU A 377 4.13 4.40 22.71
CA LEU A 377 3.35 5.56 23.15
C LEU A 377 2.87 5.40 24.61
N ALA A 378 2.48 4.18 24.99
CA ALA A 378 1.99 3.84 26.33
C ALA A 378 3.12 3.77 27.37
N ALA A 379 2.97 4.48 28.49
CA ALA A 379 3.98 4.54 29.55
C ALA A 379 4.20 3.18 30.26
N SER A 380 3.18 2.33 30.31
CA SER A 380 3.30 0.93 30.77
C SER A 380 4.25 0.12 29.90
N ASN A 381 4.14 0.28 28.59
CA ASN A 381 4.82 -0.56 27.61
C ASN A 381 6.27 -0.08 27.43
N ARG A 382 6.52 1.24 27.53
CA ARG A 382 7.88 1.79 27.78
C ARG A 382 8.53 1.19 29.03
N GLY A 383 7.78 0.97 30.11
CA GLY A 383 8.28 0.31 31.32
C GLY A 383 8.64 -1.17 31.14
N ILE A 384 8.18 -1.81 30.06
CA ILE A 384 8.53 -3.19 29.68
C ILE A 384 9.69 -3.20 28.67
N ALA A 385 9.72 -2.25 27.74
CA ALA A 385 10.73 -2.16 26.68
C ALA A 385 12.08 -1.57 27.14
N ALA A 386 12.08 -0.53 28.00
CA ALA A 386 13.31 0.16 28.40
C ALA A 386 14.43 -0.78 28.90
N PRO A 387 14.18 -1.77 29.79
CA PRO A 387 15.24 -2.65 30.29
C PRO A 387 15.97 -3.48 29.22
N TYR A 388 15.40 -3.61 28.02
CA TYR A 388 16.04 -4.27 26.87
C TYR A 388 16.81 -3.27 26.00
N ALA A 389 16.35 -2.02 25.88
CA ALA A 389 17.12 -0.94 25.27
C ALA A 389 18.38 -0.62 26.10
N ASP A 390 18.21 -0.39 27.41
CA ASP A 390 19.29 -0.24 28.40
C ASP A 390 20.31 -1.40 28.32
N ALA A 391 19.82 -2.63 28.06
CA ALA A 391 20.66 -3.81 27.96
C ALA A 391 21.46 -3.88 26.64
N MET A 392 20.93 -3.36 25.53
CA MET A 392 21.67 -3.24 24.27
C MET A 392 22.70 -2.12 24.32
N GLU A 393 22.39 -1.00 24.99
CA GLU A 393 23.35 0.07 25.29
C GLU A 393 24.54 -0.48 26.09
N GLU A 394 24.29 -1.16 27.22
CA GLU A 394 25.35 -1.67 28.09
C GLU A 394 26.25 -2.73 27.41
N VAL A 395 25.70 -3.55 26.49
CA VAL A 395 26.49 -4.50 25.67
C VAL A 395 27.28 -3.76 24.58
N ALA A 396 26.70 -2.73 23.95
CA ALA A 396 27.37 -1.95 22.92
C ALA A 396 28.57 -1.17 23.48
N GLU A 397 28.42 -0.55 24.66
CA GLU A 397 29.51 0.13 25.37
C GLU A 397 30.63 -0.84 25.76
N GLN A 398 30.29 -2.01 26.33
CA GLN A 398 31.28 -2.98 26.82
C GLN A 398 32.13 -3.59 25.70
N GLU A 399 31.53 -3.85 24.53
CA GLU A 399 32.15 -4.58 23.42
C GLU A 399 32.49 -3.69 22.20
N GLY A 400 32.34 -2.37 22.35
CA GLY A 400 32.67 -1.36 21.35
C GLY A 400 31.86 -1.45 20.05
N LEU A 401 30.64 -1.98 20.12
CA LEU A 401 29.76 -2.20 18.97
C LEU A 401 29.14 -0.87 18.49
N LEU A 402 28.68 -0.85 17.24
CA LEU A 402 27.82 0.23 16.75
C LEU A 402 26.39 0.01 17.25
N LEU A 403 25.79 1.03 17.87
CA LEU A 403 24.39 1.03 18.29
C LEU A 403 23.66 2.25 17.73
N ILE A 404 22.52 2.03 17.09
CA ILE A 404 21.55 3.07 16.72
C ILE A 404 20.40 3.00 17.72
N ASP A 405 20.41 3.87 18.72
CA ASP A 405 19.38 3.90 19.77
C ASP A 405 18.14 4.69 19.32
N HIS A 406 17.21 3.98 18.67
CA HIS A 406 15.89 4.48 18.35
C HIS A 406 15.00 4.67 19.59
N TYR A 407 15.29 3.97 20.70
CA TYR A 407 14.47 4.05 21.91
C TYR A 407 14.67 5.41 22.59
N ALA A 408 15.91 5.88 22.74
CA ALA A 408 16.19 7.22 23.24
C ALA A 408 15.69 8.33 22.29
N THR A 409 15.95 8.22 20.98
CA THR A 409 15.55 9.29 20.04
C THR A 409 14.03 9.42 19.87
N TRP A 410 13.28 8.34 20.05
CA TRP A 410 11.81 8.35 20.09
C TRP A 410 11.27 8.77 21.47
N SER A 411 11.90 8.35 22.57
CA SER A 411 11.54 8.81 23.92
C SER A 411 11.73 10.32 24.11
N ALA A 412 12.67 10.92 23.38
CA ALA A 412 12.89 12.36 23.33
C ALA A 412 11.99 13.11 22.29
N TYR A 413 11.19 12.40 21.50
CA TYR A 413 10.44 13.02 20.40
C TYR A 413 9.15 13.70 20.89
N THR A 414 9.02 14.99 20.57
CA THR A 414 7.98 15.88 21.13
C THR A 414 6.55 15.48 20.76
N ASP A 415 6.36 14.84 19.59
CA ASP A 415 5.07 14.33 19.12
C ASP A 415 5.20 12.87 18.67
N LEU A 416 5.47 12.00 19.65
CA LEU A 416 5.58 10.56 19.43
C LEU A 416 4.34 9.97 18.74
N ALA A 417 3.15 10.48 19.05
CA ALA A 417 1.90 10.02 18.43
C ALA A 417 1.86 10.22 16.91
N ALA A 418 2.50 11.28 16.37
CA ALA A 418 2.56 11.51 14.93
C ALA A 418 3.43 10.49 14.16
N ILE A 419 4.31 9.73 14.83
CA ILE A 419 5.19 8.73 14.20
C ILE A 419 4.89 7.28 14.61
N THR A 420 3.95 7.06 15.53
CA THR A 420 3.49 5.75 15.99
C THR A 420 2.18 5.34 15.29
N GLY A 421 1.97 4.05 15.11
CA GLY A 421 0.75 3.46 14.54
C GLY A 421 -0.43 3.38 15.52
N ASP A 422 -1.56 2.90 15.00
CA ASP A 422 -2.84 2.78 15.72
C ASP A 422 -2.78 1.86 16.96
N ASP A 423 -1.78 0.98 17.02
CA ASP A 423 -1.51 0.08 18.16
C ASP A 423 -0.78 0.76 19.33
N GLY A 424 -0.17 1.93 19.11
CA GLY A 424 0.65 2.63 20.09
C GLY A 424 2.06 2.07 20.26
N GLU A 425 2.53 1.18 19.38
CA GLU A 425 3.86 0.55 19.45
C GLU A 425 4.62 0.61 18.12
N SER A 426 3.95 0.26 17.01
CA SER A 426 4.57 0.20 15.67
C SER A 426 4.98 1.58 15.15
N PRO A 427 6.03 1.68 14.32
CA PRO A 427 6.21 2.85 13.46
C PRO A 427 5.04 2.94 12.46
N ASN A 428 4.45 4.13 12.30
CA ASN A 428 3.62 4.42 11.12
C ASN A 428 4.51 4.79 9.92
N GLU A 429 3.95 5.27 8.81
CA GLU A 429 4.75 5.66 7.63
C GLU A 429 5.74 6.81 7.88
N LEU A 430 5.38 7.77 8.75
CA LEU A 430 6.30 8.82 9.20
C LEU A 430 7.34 8.25 10.18
N GLY A 431 6.96 7.24 10.96
CA GLY A 431 7.85 6.43 11.79
C GLY A 431 8.92 5.68 11.00
N HIS A 432 8.54 4.95 9.95
CA HIS A 432 9.48 4.27 9.07
C HIS A 432 10.41 5.25 8.34
N LEU A 433 9.88 6.38 7.85
CA LEU A 433 10.69 7.46 7.29
C LEU A 433 11.64 8.08 8.33
N ARG A 434 11.21 8.19 9.59
CA ARG A 434 12.03 8.67 10.71
C ARG A 434 13.18 7.71 11.02
N LEU A 435 12.91 6.42 11.20
CA LEU A 435 13.95 5.38 11.39
C LEU A 435 14.98 5.41 10.25
N ALA A 436 14.53 5.53 9.00
CA ALA A 436 15.41 5.61 7.85
C ALA A 436 16.33 6.84 7.91
N LYS A 437 15.80 8.01 8.30
CA LYS A 437 16.60 9.24 8.49
C LYS A 437 17.57 9.14 9.66
N GLU A 438 17.24 8.38 10.71
CA GLU A 438 18.17 8.10 11.82
C GLU A 438 19.37 7.28 11.34
N LEU A 439 19.15 6.19 10.59
CA LEU A 439 20.23 5.43 9.92
C LEU A 439 21.06 6.33 8.98
N MET A 440 20.40 7.15 8.15
CA MET A 440 21.11 8.07 7.24
C MET A 440 21.95 9.12 7.98
N THR A 441 21.49 9.57 9.15
CA THR A 441 22.23 10.52 10.00
C THR A 441 23.44 9.83 10.63
N PHE A 442 23.24 8.65 11.21
CA PHE A 442 24.26 7.85 11.89
C PHE A 442 25.47 7.53 11.01
N PHE A 443 25.24 7.16 9.74
CA PHE A 443 26.33 6.90 8.78
C PHE A 443 26.82 8.14 8.03
N GLY A 444 26.31 9.34 8.34
CA GLY A 444 26.72 10.61 7.72
C GLY A 444 26.23 10.81 6.28
N ILE A 445 25.28 10.00 5.80
CA ILE A 445 24.74 10.04 4.44
C ILE A 445 23.43 10.83 4.29
N GLY A 446 22.97 11.51 5.35
CA GLY A 446 21.76 12.34 5.35
C GLY A 446 21.92 13.70 4.64
N GLY A 447 21.14 14.68 5.09
CA GLY A 447 21.23 16.10 4.69
C GLY A 447 20.82 16.46 3.26
N SER A 448 20.65 15.48 2.36
CA SER A 448 20.44 15.70 0.92
C SER A 448 19.73 14.50 0.26
N GLY A 449 19.21 14.70 -0.96
CA GLY A 449 18.49 13.67 -1.71
C GLY A 449 16.97 13.74 -1.59
N ASN A 450 16.26 12.94 -2.41
CA ASN A 450 14.81 12.95 -2.46
C ASN A 450 14.22 12.29 -1.21
N THR A 451 14.77 11.13 -0.83
CA THR A 451 14.36 10.34 0.33
C THR A 451 14.53 11.14 1.63
N TRP A 452 15.64 11.88 1.77
CA TRP A 452 15.83 12.80 2.89
C TRP A 452 14.87 14.00 2.84
N GLY A 453 14.54 14.48 1.64
CA GLY A 453 13.62 15.58 1.38
C GLY A 453 12.13 15.27 1.56
N LEU A 454 11.74 14.00 1.68
CA LEU A 454 10.37 13.60 2.03
C LEU A 454 10.01 14.14 3.42
N ASN A 455 8.89 14.85 3.55
CA ASN A 455 8.39 15.39 4.83
C ASN A 455 6.97 14.92 5.17
N GLY A 456 6.51 13.88 4.48
CA GLY A 456 5.16 13.33 4.56
C GLY A 456 4.75 12.70 3.23
N PHE A 457 3.55 12.12 3.21
CA PHE A 457 2.93 11.55 2.03
C PHE A 457 1.70 12.38 1.66
N HIS A 458 1.28 12.35 0.38
CA HIS A 458 0.28 13.29 -0.15
C HIS A 458 -0.93 12.61 -0.80
N ASP A 459 -0.79 11.34 -1.19
CA ASP A 459 -1.81 10.60 -1.90
C ASP A 459 -2.62 9.77 -0.91
N VAL A 460 -3.91 10.06 -0.82
CA VAL A 460 -4.83 9.33 0.07
C VAL A 460 -5.12 7.96 -0.56
N LYS A 461 -4.91 6.89 0.21
CA LYS A 461 -5.30 5.53 -0.19
C LYS A 461 -6.81 5.48 -0.42
N GLU A 462 -7.25 4.88 -1.51
CA GLU A 462 -8.69 4.68 -1.71
C GLU A 462 -9.22 3.68 -0.67
N PRO A 463 -10.37 3.96 -0.04
CA PRO A 463 -10.93 3.08 0.97
C PRO A 463 -11.38 1.76 0.34
N LEU A 464 -11.12 0.66 1.04
CA LEU A 464 -11.45 -0.68 0.57
C LEU A 464 -12.96 -0.82 0.30
N LEU A 465 -13.26 -1.34 -0.89
CA LEU A 465 -14.60 -1.66 -1.35
C LEU A 465 -14.95 -3.06 -0.86
N GLU A 466 -15.52 -3.19 0.35
CA GLU A 466 -16.03 -4.48 0.86
C GLU A 466 -17.00 -5.11 -0.14
N ARG A 467 -16.69 -6.31 -0.62
CA ARG A 467 -17.52 -7.03 -1.60
C ARG A 467 -18.23 -8.19 -0.92
N LEU A 468 -19.54 -8.06 -0.80
CA LEU A 468 -20.37 -9.12 -0.22
C LEU A 468 -20.92 -10.00 -1.34
N GLU A 469 -20.45 -11.24 -1.38
CA GLU A 469 -20.89 -12.23 -2.36
C GLU A 469 -22.39 -12.50 -2.23
N ARG A 470 -23.15 -11.89 -3.14
CA ARG A 470 -24.61 -11.96 -3.23
C ARG A 470 -25.02 -11.99 -4.70
N ASP A 471 -25.91 -12.90 -5.03
CA ASP A 471 -26.60 -12.90 -6.32
C ASP A 471 -27.50 -11.67 -6.43
N ILE A 472 -27.39 -10.94 -7.54
CA ILE A 472 -28.33 -9.86 -7.87
C ILE A 472 -29.66 -10.49 -8.27
N VAL A 473 -30.75 -10.11 -7.61
CA VAL A 473 -32.10 -10.59 -7.93
C VAL A 473 -32.73 -9.69 -8.99
N TYR A 474 -32.90 -10.21 -10.20
CA TYR A 474 -33.39 -9.45 -11.36
C TYR A 474 -34.50 -10.16 -12.13
N SER A 475 -35.25 -9.39 -12.92
CA SER A 475 -36.27 -9.87 -13.86
C SER A 475 -36.12 -9.20 -15.24
N ILE A 476 -36.52 -9.93 -16.29
CA ILE A 476 -36.34 -9.54 -17.70
C ILE A 476 -37.68 -9.66 -18.43
N THR A 477 -38.06 -8.61 -19.15
CA THR A 477 -39.12 -8.65 -20.18
C THR A 477 -38.52 -8.57 -21.58
N SER A 478 -39.36 -8.40 -22.60
CA SER A 478 -38.95 -8.13 -23.99
C SER A 478 -38.12 -6.86 -24.19
N ASP A 479 -38.19 -5.95 -23.21
CA ASP A 479 -37.95 -4.51 -23.37
C ASP A 479 -37.30 -3.88 -22.13
N ALA A 480 -37.53 -4.41 -20.93
CA ALA A 480 -37.00 -3.92 -19.66
C ALA A 480 -36.17 -4.97 -18.90
N LEU A 481 -35.21 -4.45 -18.12
CA LEU A 481 -34.45 -5.17 -17.11
C LEU A 481 -34.67 -4.47 -15.77
N SER A 482 -35.08 -5.22 -14.75
CA SER A 482 -35.39 -4.68 -13.43
C SER A 482 -34.67 -5.46 -12.33
N VAL A 483 -34.20 -4.77 -11.29
CA VAL A 483 -33.49 -5.35 -10.14
C VAL A 483 -34.31 -5.14 -8.87
N SER A 484 -34.56 -6.20 -8.09
CA SER A 484 -35.21 -6.12 -6.79
C SER A 484 -34.19 -5.76 -5.71
N LEU A 485 -34.27 -4.54 -5.17
CA LEU A 485 -33.38 -4.12 -4.10
C LEU A 485 -33.71 -4.78 -2.75
N ALA A 486 -34.97 -5.13 -2.52
CA ALA A 486 -35.39 -5.79 -1.28
C ALA A 486 -34.70 -7.15 -1.11
N ASP A 487 -34.70 -7.96 -2.18
CA ASP A 487 -34.13 -9.32 -2.15
C ASP A 487 -32.59 -9.29 -2.31
N THR A 488 -32.05 -8.40 -3.15
CA THR A 488 -30.59 -8.30 -3.38
C THR A 488 -29.84 -7.81 -2.14
N LEU A 489 -30.50 -7.07 -1.24
CA LEU A 489 -29.89 -6.46 -0.06
C LEU A 489 -30.33 -7.10 1.27
N ASP A 490 -30.99 -8.26 1.24
CA ASP A 490 -31.48 -8.91 2.45
C ASP A 490 -30.34 -9.35 3.40
N GLY A 491 -30.59 -9.19 4.70
CA GLY A 491 -29.65 -9.46 5.79
C GLY A 491 -28.42 -8.52 5.86
N LEU A 492 -28.32 -7.47 5.04
CA LEU A 492 -27.15 -6.58 5.02
C LEU A 492 -27.21 -5.49 6.12
N PRO A 493 -26.08 -5.17 6.80
CA PRO A 493 -26.01 -4.15 7.85
C PRO A 493 -25.96 -2.72 7.26
N LEU A 494 -27.09 -2.24 6.78
CA LEU A 494 -27.21 -0.98 6.01
C LEU A 494 -27.54 0.26 6.85
N ASP A 495 -27.24 0.29 8.15
CA ASP A 495 -27.70 1.35 9.07
C ASP A 495 -27.25 2.76 8.68
N ASN A 496 -26.07 2.89 8.06
CA ASN A 496 -25.50 4.16 7.58
C ASN A 496 -25.63 4.37 6.05
N MET A 497 -26.55 3.71 5.36
CA MET A 497 -26.70 3.82 3.90
C MET A 497 -27.03 5.25 3.43
N GLU A 498 -26.24 5.78 2.50
CA GLU A 498 -26.50 7.05 1.81
C GLU A 498 -27.35 6.84 0.54
N LYS A 499 -26.96 5.88 -0.31
CA LYS A 499 -27.63 5.56 -1.58
C LYS A 499 -27.27 4.17 -2.09
N ILE A 500 -28.07 3.67 -3.02
CA ILE A 500 -27.88 2.46 -3.81
C ILE A 500 -27.70 2.88 -5.27
N ILE A 501 -26.77 2.25 -5.97
CA ILE A 501 -26.48 2.44 -7.39
C ILE A 501 -26.65 1.09 -8.09
N VAL A 502 -27.58 1.00 -9.04
CA VAL A 502 -27.80 -0.19 -9.86
C VAL A 502 -27.31 0.11 -11.28
N THR A 503 -26.47 -0.74 -11.85
CA THR A 503 -25.87 -0.51 -13.17
C THR A 503 -26.07 -1.67 -14.12
N ARG A 504 -26.26 -1.37 -15.42
CA ARG A 504 -26.14 -2.29 -16.56
C ARG A 504 -25.01 -1.85 -17.48
N ILE A 505 -24.14 -2.78 -17.88
CA ILE A 505 -23.07 -2.58 -18.87
C ILE A 505 -23.40 -3.37 -20.14
N SER A 506 -23.13 -2.77 -21.30
CA SER A 506 -23.43 -3.31 -22.64
C SER A 506 -22.34 -2.92 -23.63
N GLY A 507 -21.31 -3.75 -23.77
CA GLY A 507 -20.11 -3.37 -24.55
C GLY A 507 -19.44 -2.13 -23.94
N SER A 508 -19.41 -1.02 -24.69
CA SER A 508 -18.82 0.24 -24.24
C SER A 508 -19.82 1.26 -23.67
N GLU A 509 -21.08 0.87 -23.43
CA GLU A 509 -22.11 1.73 -22.83
C GLU A 509 -22.49 1.25 -21.42
N ARG A 510 -22.56 2.18 -20.47
CA ARG A 510 -22.91 1.95 -19.06
C ARG A 510 -24.15 2.77 -18.73
N TYR A 511 -25.15 2.17 -18.09
CA TYR A 511 -26.36 2.87 -17.64
C TYR A 511 -26.64 2.53 -16.18
N SER A 512 -26.78 3.56 -15.34
CA SER A 512 -26.91 3.44 -13.90
C SER A 512 -28.10 4.23 -13.36
N ARG A 513 -28.70 3.72 -12.29
CA ARG A 513 -29.78 4.33 -11.51
C ARG A 513 -29.32 4.51 -10.05
N GLU A 514 -29.44 5.71 -9.50
CA GLU A 514 -29.25 5.97 -8.08
C GLU A 514 -30.60 6.15 -7.37
N THR A 515 -30.80 5.44 -6.27
CA THR A 515 -31.97 5.58 -5.37
C THR A 515 -31.55 5.49 -3.90
N ALA A 516 -32.37 6.05 -3.00
CA ALA A 516 -32.24 5.86 -1.57
C ALA A 516 -33.26 4.82 -1.03
N ASN A 517 -34.13 4.28 -1.87
CA ASN A 517 -35.15 3.32 -1.48
C ASN A 517 -34.62 1.87 -1.54
N ARG A 518 -34.66 1.17 -0.39
CA ARG A 518 -34.21 -0.23 -0.26
C ARG A 518 -35.21 -1.25 -0.83
N THR A 519 -36.46 -0.86 -1.06
CA THR A 519 -37.53 -1.76 -1.55
C THR A 519 -37.98 -1.44 -2.97
N GLU A 520 -37.25 -0.58 -3.70
CA GLU A 520 -37.57 -0.24 -5.10
C GLU A 520 -37.21 -1.39 -6.06
N LEU A 521 -38.10 -1.65 -7.02
CA LEU A 521 -37.79 -2.43 -8.22
C LEU A 521 -37.16 -1.50 -9.26
N VAL A 522 -35.82 -1.43 -9.28
CA VAL A 522 -35.10 -0.46 -10.13
C VAL A 522 -35.07 -0.94 -11.57
N SER A 523 -35.82 -0.26 -12.44
CA SER A 523 -35.80 -0.49 -13.89
C SER A 523 -34.65 0.24 -14.58
N LEU A 524 -33.89 -0.50 -15.38
CA LEU A 524 -32.78 -0.02 -16.21
C LEU A 524 -33.17 0.15 -17.69
N GLY A 525 -34.39 -0.27 -18.06
CA GLY A 525 -35.03 -0.02 -19.36
C GLY A 525 -34.33 -0.60 -20.60
N ASN A 526 -34.95 -0.34 -21.76
CA ASN A 526 -34.46 -0.53 -23.14
C ASN A 526 -33.34 -1.57 -23.33
N LEU A 527 -33.73 -2.85 -23.43
CA LEU A 527 -32.84 -3.95 -23.85
C LEU A 527 -32.81 -4.11 -25.38
N ALA A 528 -31.62 -4.35 -25.93
CA ALA A 528 -31.42 -4.75 -27.32
C ALA A 528 -31.39 -6.28 -27.41
N ALA A 529 -32.46 -6.87 -27.98
CA ALA A 529 -32.63 -8.32 -28.05
C ALA A 529 -31.42 -9.06 -28.64
N GLY A 530 -30.93 -10.08 -27.95
CA GLY A 530 -29.76 -10.87 -28.34
C GLY A 530 -28.41 -10.34 -27.83
N THR A 531 -28.39 -9.21 -27.11
CA THR A 531 -27.17 -8.65 -26.50
C THR A 531 -26.94 -9.25 -25.10
N GLY A 532 -25.68 -9.52 -24.75
CA GLY A 532 -25.27 -9.90 -23.39
C GLY A 532 -25.04 -8.68 -22.51
N TYR A 533 -25.37 -8.80 -21.22
CA TYR A 533 -25.32 -7.68 -20.26
C TYR A 533 -24.64 -8.10 -18.96
N THR A 534 -23.97 -7.14 -18.31
CA THR A 534 -23.44 -7.27 -16.94
C THR A 534 -24.18 -6.32 -16.02
N LEU A 535 -24.70 -6.83 -14.90
CA LEU A 535 -25.29 -6.01 -13.83
C LEU A 535 -24.28 -5.76 -12.71
N THR A 536 -24.37 -4.62 -12.02
CA THR A 536 -23.82 -4.42 -10.67
C THR A 536 -24.84 -3.74 -9.76
N VAL A 537 -24.78 -4.03 -8.46
CA VAL A 537 -25.48 -3.28 -7.41
C VAL A 537 -24.44 -2.87 -6.37
N GLU A 538 -24.40 -1.57 -6.07
CA GLU A 538 -23.37 -0.89 -5.28
C GLU A 538 -24.05 0.00 -4.23
N VAL A 539 -23.78 -0.20 -2.93
CA VAL A 539 -24.45 0.50 -1.83
C VAL A 539 -23.45 1.38 -1.08
N LYS A 540 -23.59 2.70 -1.18
CA LYS A 540 -22.69 3.65 -0.54
C LYS A 540 -23.08 3.88 0.93
N LEU A 541 -22.11 3.77 1.83
CA LEU A 541 -22.29 4.03 3.27
C LEU A 541 -21.71 5.40 3.66
N ALA A 542 -22.48 6.16 4.44
CA ALA A 542 -22.12 7.48 4.94
C ALA A 542 -20.94 7.41 5.94
N GLY A 543 -20.09 8.45 5.93
CA GLY A 543 -18.97 8.60 6.86
C GLY A 543 -17.76 7.69 6.63
N LEU A 544 -17.88 6.63 5.82
CA LEU A 544 -16.83 5.63 5.61
C LEU A 544 -16.22 5.64 4.20
N ASN A 545 -16.86 6.32 3.22
CA ASN A 545 -16.57 6.19 1.78
C ASN A 545 -16.60 4.76 1.20
N LYS A 546 -17.00 3.76 2.01
CA LYS A 546 -17.22 2.38 1.61
C LYS A 546 -18.41 2.25 0.66
N ILE A 547 -18.27 1.34 -0.29
CA ILE A 547 -19.34 0.85 -1.15
C ILE A 547 -19.40 -0.66 -0.96
N VAL A 548 -20.56 -1.17 -0.54
CA VAL A 548 -20.85 -2.61 -0.50
C VAL A 548 -21.35 -3.02 -1.88
N ALA A 549 -20.62 -3.88 -2.58
CA ALA A 549 -21.02 -4.38 -3.91
C ALA A 549 -21.53 -5.83 -3.86
N ALA A 550 -22.61 -6.11 -4.59
CA ALA A 550 -23.09 -7.47 -4.89
C ALA A 550 -22.38 -8.02 -6.14
N ASN A 551 -22.37 -9.35 -6.32
CA ASN A 551 -21.60 -9.99 -7.38
C ASN A 551 -22.21 -9.70 -8.78
N PRO A 552 -21.38 -9.46 -9.81
CA PRO A 552 -21.87 -9.03 -11.12
C PRO A 552 -22.63 -10.14 -11.85
N ALA A 553 -23.94 -9.98 -12.00
CA ALA A 553 -24.75 -10.95 -12.73
C ALA A 553 -24.56 -10.82 -14.25
N TYR A 554 -23.97 -11.85 -14.86
CA TYR A 554 -23.74 -11.96 -16.30
C TYR A 554 -24.91 -12.67 -17.02
N ILE A 555 -25.60 -11.94 -17.89
CA ILE A 555 -26.75 -12.44 -18.64
C ILE A 555 -26.24 -13.11 -19.94
N ARG A 556 -25.75 -14.36 -19.79
CA ARG A 556 -24.92 -15.15 -20.72
C ARG A 556 -23.50 -14.58 -20.96
N MET A 557 -22.44 -15.39 -20.99
CA MET A 557 -22.29 -16.81 -20.63
C MET A 557 -20.94 -17.02 -19.95
N ASP A 558 -20.88 -18.05 -19.11
CA ASP A 558 -19.75 -18.50 -18.28
C ASP A 558 -19.29 -17.48 -17.20
N PRO A 559 -19.15 -17.90 -15.93
CA PRO A 559 -18.51 -17.07 -14.91
C PRO A 559 -16.99 -16.96 -15.23
N PRO A 560 -16.30 -15.89 -14.78
CA PRO A 560 -14.85 -15.85 -14.85
C PRO A 560 -14.28 -17.05 -14.08
N PRO A 561 -13.31 -17.82 -14.63
CA PRO A 561 -12.73 -18.93 -13.92
C PRO A 561 -11.98 -18.41 -12.69
N GLU A 562 -12.29 -19.00 -11.54
CA GLU A 562 -11.50 -18.84 -10.32
C GLU A 562 -10.08 -19.36 -10.60
N ILE A 563 -9.08 -18.47 -10.55
CA ILE A 563 -7.70 -18.83 -10.87
C ILE A 563 -7.13 -19.54 -9.64
N ALA A 564 -7.08 -20.86 -9.68
CA ALA A 564 -6.38 -21.66 -8.67
C ALA A 564 -4.87 -21.33 -8.66
N ILE A 565 -4.23 -21.56 -7.52
CA ILE A 565 -2.77 -21.45 -7.40
C ILE A 565 -2.14 -22.49 -8.34
N PRO A 566 -1.17 -22.13 -9.21
CA PRO A 566 -0.52 -23.09 -10.11
C PRO A 566 0.15 -24.24 -9.36
N ASP A 567 0.04 -25.46 -9.87
CA ASP A 567 0.55 -26.71 -9.26
C ASP A 567 2.02 -26.64 -8.82
N GLU A 568 2.89 -25.91 -9.55
CA GLU A 568 4.31 -25.76 -9.20
C GLU A 568 4.56 -24.78 -8.03
N LEU A 569 3.55 -23.99 -7.62
CA LEU A 569 3.62 -23.02 -6.53
C LEU A 569 2.65 -23.31 -5.37
N GLU A 570 1.59 -24.10 -5.57
CA GLU A 570 0.69 -24.56 -4.50
C GLU A 570 1.43 -25.06 -3.24
N PRO A 571 2.43 -25.98 -3.32
CA PRO A 571 3.14 -26.45 -2.12
C PRO A 571 4.03 -25.38 -1.47
N LEU A 572 4.45 -24.35 -2.21
CA LEU A 572 5.25 -23.24 -1.69
C LEU A 572 4.38 -22.18 -1.01
N VAL A 573 3.18 -21.92 -1.52
CA VAL A 573 2.20 -21.02 -0.87
C VAL A 573 1.59 -21.68 0.38
N THR A 574 1.11 -22.92 0.26
CA THR A 574 0.30 -23.58 1.29
C THR A 574 1.13 -24.36 2.33
N GLY A 575 2.42 -24.58 2.05
CA GLY A 575 3.32 -25.40 2.87
C GLY A 575 3.68 -24.82 4.23
N SER A 576 4.22 -25.67 5.10
CA SER A 576 4.67 -25.32 6.46
C SER A 576 6.04 -24.65 6.53
N GLU A 577 6.85 -24.74 5.47
CA GLU A 577 8.22 -24.23 5.46
C GLU A 577 8.26 -22.78 4.92
N PRO A 578 9.10 -21.90 5.47
CA PRO A 578 9.31 -20.55 4.93
C PRO A 578 9.87 -20.59 3.50
N VAL A 579 9.50 -19.62 2.67
CA VAL A 579 9.90 -19.55 1.25
C VAL A 579 10.63 -18.23 0.95
N THR A 580 11.69 -18.34 0.14
CA THR A 580 12.50 -17.21 -0.34
C THR A 580 12.08 -16.84 -1.75
N TRP A 581 11.30 -15.76 -1.86
CA TRP A 581 10.81 -15.19 -3.12
C TRP A 581 11.76 -14.10 -3.60
N LEU A 582 12.41 -14.33 -4.75
CA LEU A 582 13.36 -13.39 -5.34
C LEU A 582 12.76 -12.66 -6.54
N PHE A 583 12.84 -11.34 -6.54
CA PHE A 583 12.60 -10.49 -7.70
C PHE A 583 13.92 -10.00 -8.30
N THR A 584 14.15 -10.26 -9.58
CA THR A 584 15.33 -9.80 -10.32
C THR A 584 14.95 -9.17 -11.66
N GLY A 585 15.60 -8.07 -12.02
CA GLY A 585 15.14 -7.22 -13.12
C GLY A 585 15.93 -5.92 -13.32
N ASP A 586 15.36 -5.02 -14.12
CA ASP A 586 15.94 -3.70 -14.40
C ASP A 586 15.46 -2.59 -13.42
N SER A 587 15.45 -1.32 -13.84
CA SER A 587 15.01 -0.18 -13.02
C SER A 587 13.56 -0.26 -12.57
N ILE A 588 12.70 -0.97 -13.31
CA ILE A 588 11.29 -1.18 -12.93
C ILE A 588 11.21 -2.08 -11.70
N THR A 589 12.06 -3.12 -11.62
CA THR A 589 12.11 -4.04 -10.47
C THR A 589 12.87 -3.42 -9.29
N HIS A 590 13.92 -2.66 -9.55
CA HIS A 590 14.67 -1.92 -8.51
C HIS A 590 13.81 -0.88 -7.76
N GLY A 591 12.69 -0.42 -8.33
CA GLY A 591 11.69 0.45 -7.68
C GLY A 591 12.15 1.89 -7.38
N ALA A 592 13.46 2.16 -7.37
CA ALA A 592 14.05 3.41 -6.92
C ALA A 592 13.56 4.65 -7.68
N LEU A 593 13.56 5.81 -7.02
CA LEU A 593 13.19 7.15 -7.50
C LEU A 593 11.70 7.33 -7.83
N HIS A 594 11.09 6.38 -8.53
CA HIS A 594 9.81 6.58 -9.19
C HIS A 594 8.60 6.39 -8.28
N THR A 595 8.75 5.66 -7.17
CA THR A 595 7.68 5.44 -6.19
C THR A 595 7.65 6.48 -5.06
N LYS A 596 8.60 7.42 -4.99
CA LYS A 596 8.57 8.58 -4.06
C LYS A 596 8.36 8.24 -2.57
N GLY A 597 8.81 7.07 -2.13
CA GLY A 597 8.63 6.59 -0.75
C GLY A 597 7.39 5.71 -0.50
N TYR A 598 6.51 5.54 -1.49
CA TYR A 598 5.57 4.42 -1.51
C TYR A 598 6.26 3.16 -2.04
N GLN A 599 5.62 2.00 -1.90
CA GLN A 599 6.19 0.72 -2.33
C GLN A 599 6.19 0.48 -3.85
N SER A 600 7.12 -0.38 -4.27
CA SER A 600 7.18 -1.10 -5.55
C SER A 600 6.45 -2.44 -5.46
N PHE A 601 6.24 -3.10 -6.60
CA PHE A 601 5.44 -4.33 -6.64
C PHE A 601 6.05 -5.50 -5.84
N ALA A 602 7.37 -5.60 -5.75
CA ALA A 602 8.06 -6.62 -4.95
C ALA A 602 7.90 -6.36 -3.45
N GLU A 603 7.87 -5.09 -3.04
CA GLU A 603 7.67 -4.67 -1.65
C GLU A 603 6.21 -4.91 -1.22
N LEU A 604 5.25 -4.59 -2.08
CA LEU A 604 3.81 -4.91 -1.91
C LEU A 604 3.56 -6.42 -1.82
N PHE A 605 4.22 -7.21 -2.68
CA PHE A 605 4.16 -8.67 -2.62
C PHE A 605 4.68 -9.18 -1.26
N GLY A 606 5.80 -8.65 -0.79
CA GLY A 606 6.37 -9.00 0.53
C GLY A 606 5.50 -8.60 1.72
N GLU A 607 4.88 -7.42 1.69
CA GLU A 607 3.93 -7.00 2.73
C GLU A 607 2.70 -7.92 2.76
N ARG A 608 2.16 -8.32 1.59
CA ARG A 608 1.00 -9.21 1.53
C ARG A 608 1.29 -10.65 1.96
N ILE A 609 2.39 -11.23 1.49
CA ILE A 609 2.78 -12.61 1.84
C ILE A 609 3.03 -12.73 3.35
N ARG A 610 3.86 -11.84 3.91
CA ARG A 610 4.28 -11.91 5.32
C ARG A 610 3.24 -11.34 6.28
N GLY A 611 2.39 -10.42 5.82
CA GLY A 611 1.25 -9.87 6.54
C GLY A 611 -0.01 -10.71 6.35
N GLU A 612 -0.87 -10.31 5.42
CA GLU A 612 -2.23 -10.86 5.24
C GLU A 612 -2.27 -12.39 5.11
N LEU A 613 -1.45 -12.96 4.21
CA LEU A 613 -1.48 -14.40 3.93
C LEU A 613 -0.96 -15.24 5.09
N SER A 614 -0.23 -14.67 6.05
CA SER A 614 0.17 -15.37 7.27
C SER A 614 -1.01 -15.70 8.21
N ALA A 615 -2.13 -14.98 8.10
CA ALA A 615 -3.35 -15.29 8.86
C ALA A 615 -4.03 -16.59 8.37
N VAL A 616 -3.78 -16.98 7.12
CA VAL A 616 -4.30 -18.23 6.51
C VAL A 616 -3.22 -19.33 6.55
N TYR A 617 -1.97 -18.96 6.27
CA TYR A 617 -0.81 -19.86 6.15
C TYR A 617 0.32 -19.36 7.08
N PRO A 618 0.34 -19.73 8.37
CA PRO A 618 1.24 -19.13 9.37
C PRO A 618 2.74 -19.14 9.03
N ALA A 619 3.21 -20.10 8.24
CA ALA A 619 4.58 -20.15 7.74
C ALA A 619 4.99 -18.88 6.96
N ARG A 620 4.07 -18.26 6.23
CA ARG A 620 4.35 -17.10 5.36
C ARG A 620 4.84 -15.87 6.13
N ALA A 621 4.57 -15.76 7.45
CA ALA A 621 5.14 -14.70 8.29
C ALA A 621 6.68 -14.72 8.32
N ALA A 622 7.26 -15.91 8.16
CA ALA A 622 8.70 -16.13 8.15
C ALA A 622 9.34 -16.00 6.75
N ASP A 623 8.54 -15.81 5.69
CA ASP A 623 9.04 -15.73 4.32
C ASP A 623 10.00 -14.57 4.10
N MET A 624 10.87 -14.75 3.11
CA MET A 624 11.81 -13.74 2.67
C MET A 624 11.41 -13.27 1.27
N VAL A 625 11.35 -11.95 1.09
CA VAL A 625 11.09 -11.34 -0.22
C VAL A 625 12.23 -10.39 -0.55
N LEU A 626 13.02 -10.77 -1.56
CA LEU A 626 14.31 -10.17 -1.89
C LEU A 626 14.26 -9.47 -3.26
N ASN A 627 15.02 -8.39 -3.42
CA ASN A 627 15.01 -7.57 -4.64
C ASN A 627 16.43 -7.32 -5.17
N THR A 628 16.87 -8.13 -6.14
CA THR A 628 18.10 -7.90 -6.90
C THR A 628 17.88 -7.19 -8.23
N GLY A 629 16.77 -6.46 -8.39
CA GLY A 629 16.59 -5.53 -9.51
C GLY A 629 17.64 -4.43 -9.50
N VAL A 630 18.21 -4.08 -10.66
CA VAL A 630 19.30 -3.07 -10.76
C VAL A 630 19.02 -2.09 -11.91
N SER A 631 18.92 -0.80 -11.57
CA SER A 631 18.61 0.24 -12.57
C SER A 631 19.59 0.29 -13.74
N SER A 632 19.02 0.34 -14.95
CA SER A 632 19.71 0.41 -16.27
C SER A 632 20.30 -0.90 -16.81
N MET A 633 20.09 -2.05 -16.16
CA MET A 633 20.61 -3.36 -16.60
C MET A 633 19.73 -4.04 -17.67
N THR A 634 20.28 -5.08 -18.29
CA THR A 634 19.70 -5.91 -19.36
C THR A 634 19.86 -7.41 -19.05
N THR A 635 19.27 -8.28 -19.88
CA THR A 635 19.44 -9.74 -19.77
C THR A 635 20.90 -10.20 -19.90
N ARG A 636 21.79 -9.45 -20.57
CA ARG A 636 23.24 -9.75 -20.59
C ARG A 636 23.87 -9.59 -19.22
N ASP A 637 23.46 -8.58 -18.48
CA ASP A 637 23.99 -8.28 -17.15
C ASP A 637 23.49 -9.34 -16.15
N LEU A 638 22.23 -9.76 -16.27
CA LEU A 638 21.69 -10.92 -15.55
C LEU A 638 22.53 -12.19 -15.82
N MET A 639 22.85 -12.51 -17.08
CA MET A 639 23.71 -13.66 -17.40
C MET A 639 25.15 -13.49 -16.91
N SER A 640 25.66 -12.27 -16.81
CA SER A 640 27.02 -11.97 -16.33
C SER A 640 27.14 -12.01 -14.80
N HIS A 641 26.01 -11.83 -14.09
CA HIS A 641 25.96 -11.71 -12.63
C HIS A 641 25.03 -12.72 -11.95
N PHE A 642 24.52 -13.73 -12.67
CA PHE A 642 23.50 -14.68 -12.18
C PHE A 642 23.83 -15.26 -10.81
N ASN A 643 25.07 -15.70 -10.59
CA ASN A 643 25.51 -16.24 -9.29
C ASN A 643 25.33 -15.25 -8.13
N ASN A 644 25.53 -13.96 -8.36
CA ASN A 644 25.49 -12.91 -7.33
C ASN A 644 24.09 -12.28 -7.17
N TRP A 645 23.25 -12.32 -8.22
CA TRP A 645 21.91 -11.74 -8.21
C TRP A 645 20.81 -12.78 -7.97
N VAL A 646 21.10 -14.06 -8.19
CA VAL A 646 20.14 -15.18 -8.05
C VAL A 646 20.68 -16.25 -7.11
N THR A 647 21.77 -16.96 -7.46
CA THR A 647 22.23 -18.11 -6.67
C THR A 647 22.61 -17.76 -5.23
N ALA A 648 23.27 -16.62 -5.00
CA ALA A 648 23.67 -16.15 -3.67
C ALA A 648 22.50 -15.65 -2.79
N MET A 649 21.28 -15.65 -3.32
CA MET A 649 20.05 -15.29 -2.58
C MET A 649 19.28 -16.52 -2.09
N ASP A 650 19.80 -17.73 -2.32
CA ASP A 650 19.19 -19.03 -1.95
C ASP A 650 17.66 -19.13 -2.20
N PRO A 651 17.17 -18.80 -3.42
CA PRO A 651 15.75 -18.62 -3.67
C PRO A 651 15.01 -19.93 -3.94
N ASP A 652 13.76 -20.03 -3.48
CA ASP A 652 12.81 -21.06 -3.88
C ASP A 652 12.05 -20.66 -5.16
N VAL A 653 11.77 -19.36 -5.33
CA VAL A 653 11.02 -18.80 -6.48
C VAL A 653 11.75 -17.58 -7.02
N VAL A 654 11.92 -17.49 -8.35
CA VAL A 654 12.64 -16.40 -9.02
C VAL A 654 11.79 -15.73 -10.09
N PHE A 655 11.26 -14.55 -9.77
CA PHE A 655 10.57 -13.67 -10.72
C PHE A 655 11.59 -12.88 -11.56
N ILE A 656 11.55 -13.08 -12.89
CA ILE A 656 12.48 -12.46 -13.84
C ILE A 656 11.75 -11.41 -14.67
N ALA A 657 12.11 -10.12 -14.50
CA ALA A 657 11.48 -8.98 -15.16
C ALA A 657 12.51 -8.08 -15.88
N PHE A 658 12.81 -8.41 -17.15
CA PHE A 658 13.72 -7.66 -18.02
C PHE A 658 13.10 -7.37 -19.38
N GLY A 659 13.50 -6.25 -20.00
CA GLY A 659 13.14 -5.95 -21.39
C GLY A 659 13.08 -4.45 -21.70
N MET A 660 13.02 -3.57 -20.68
CA MET A 660 12.88 -2.14 -20.92
C MET A 660 14.18 -1.56 -21.48
N ASN A 661 15.33 -2.11 -21.11
CA ASN A 661 16.62 -1.69 -21.63
C ASN A 661 17.05 -2.52 -22.85
N ASP A 662 16.79 -3.84 -22.85
CA ASP A 662 17.07 -4.74 -23.97
C ASP A 662 16.43 -4.26 -25.29
N SER A 663 15.14 -3.88 -25.25
CA SER A 663 14.40 -3.36 -26.40
C SER A 663 14.80 -1.94 -26.83
N SER A 664 15.41 -1.16 -25.93
CA SER A 664 15.82 0.23 -26.18
C SER A 664 16.89 0.27 -27.27
N ASN A 665 16.57 0.80 -28.45
CA ASN A 665 17.43 0.73 -29.65
C ASN A 665 17.92 -0.70 -29.99
N ARG A 666 17.26 -1.75 -29.50
CA ARG A 666 17.72 -3.16 -29.54
C ARG A 666 19.12 -3.36 -28.94
N MET A 667 19.38 -2.76 -27.77
CA MET A 667 20.65 -2.93 -27.02
C MET A 667 21.06 -4.40 -26.88
N VAL A 668 20.09 -5.30 -26.62
CA VAL A 668 20.26 -6.75 -26.76
C VAL A 668 19.38 -7.20 -27.94
N PRO A 669 19.93 -7.81 -29.01
CA PRO A 669 19.15 -8.35 -30.12
C PRO A 669 18.09 -9.36 -29.66
N LEU A 670 16.93 -9.40 -30.34
CA LEU A 670 15.77 -10.21 -29.94
C LEU A 670 16.08 -11.70 -29.74
N GLU A 671 16.85 -12.32 -30.65
CA GLU A 671 17.28 -13.72 -30.55
C GLU A 671 18.17 -13.96 -29.31
N GLU A 672 19.06 -13.02 -29.01
CA GLU A 672 19.97 -13.09 -27.87
C GLU A 672 19.18 -12.90 -26.56
N TYR A 673 18.23 -11.96 -26.54
CA TYR A 673 17.32 -11.72 -25.44
C TYR A 673 16.47 -12.97 -25.12
N LYS A 674 15.83 -13.59 -26.12
CA LYS A 674 15.09 -14.85 -25.93
C LYS A 674 16.02 -15.96 -25.43
N SER A 675 17.20 -16.11 -26.01
CA SER A 675 18.21 -17.08 -25.56
C SER A 675 18.65 -16.85 -24.11
N ASN A 676 18.75 -15.59 -23.65
CA ASN A 676 19.12 -15.25 -22.28
C ASN A 676 17.99 -15.61 -21.29
N LEU A 677 16.72 -15.35 -21.64
CA LEU A 677 15.56 -15.77 -20.81
C LEU A 677 15.51 -17.29 -20.65
N VAL A 678 15.64 -18.03 -21.76
CA VAL A 678 15.67 -19.50 -21.77
C VAL A 678 16.88 -20.05 -20.99
N SER A 679 18.02 -19.35 -21.01
CA SER A 679 19.19 -19.66 -20.19
C SER A 679 18.96 -19.40 -18.70
N ALA A 680 18.28 -18.29 -18.35
CA ALA A 680 17.93 -17.96 -16.97
C ALA A 680 16.99 -19.00 -16.36
N VAL A 681 15.90 -19.35 -17.05
CA VAL A 681 14.95 -20.42 -16.65
C VAL A 681 15.68 -21.73 -16.33
N LYS A 682 16.66 -22.12 -17.15
CA LYS A 682 17.44 -23.35 -16.97
C LYS A 682 18.41 -23.26 -15.79
N GLN A 683 19.00 -22.09 -15.53
CA GLN A 683 19.86 -21.88 -14.37
C GLN A 683 19.07 -21.82 -13.05
N VAL A 684 17.90 -21.18 -13.03
CA VAL A 684 16.97 -21.19 -11.88
C VAL A 684 16.57 -22.62 -11.53
N ARG A 685 16.08 -23.40 -12.51
CA ARG A 685 15.74 -24.82 -12.29
C ARG A 685 16.95 -25.69 -11.89
N SER A 686 18.18 -25.30 -12.26
CA SER A 686 19.40 -26.03 -11.87
C SER A 686 19.81 -25.85 -10.42
N ILE A 687 19.31 -24.81 -9.73
CA ILE A 687 19.49 -24.61 -8.28
C ILE A 687 18.29 -25.10 -7.46
N GLY A 688 17.29 -25.73 -8.10
CA GLY A 688 16.09 -26.28 -7.45
C GLY A 688 14.88 -25.35 -7.42
N ALA A 689 15.05 -24.09 -7.82
CA ALA A 689 14.05 -23.03 -7.73
C ALA A 689 13.01 -23.04 -8.88
N VAL A 690 11.83 -22.48 -8.62
CA VAL A 690 10.77 -22.25 -9.60
C VAL A 690 10.98 -20.90 -10.31
N PRO A 691 11.21 -20.87 -11.63
CA PRO A 691 11.25 -19.61 -12.38
C PRO A 691 9.84 -19.08 -12.63
N VAL A 692 9.68 -17.76 -12.61
CA VAL A 692 8.46 -17.08 -13.09
C VAL A 692 8.90 -15.97 -14.05
N LEU A 693 8.41 -16.01 -15.29
CA LEU A 693 8.72 -14.97 -16.27
C LEU A 693 7.71 -13.82 -16.18
N GLN A 694 8.19 -12.58 -16.22
CA GLN A 694 7.35 -11.40 -16.22
C GLN A 694 7.58 -10.56 -17.46
N THR A 695 6.50 -10.20 -18.16
CA THR A 695 6.52 -9.04 -19.07
C THR A 695 6.66 -7.74 -18.26
N ILE A 696 6.72 -6.59 -18.93
CA ILE A 696 6.86 -5.29 -18.26
C ILE A 696 5.75 -4.33 -18.70
N ASN A 697 5.62 -3.21 -17.99
CA ASN A 697 4.60 -2.20 -18.28
C ASN A 697 4.71 -1.61 -19.70
N THR A 698 3.59 -1.04 -20.18
CA THR A 698 3.56 -0.26 -21.43
C THR A 698 4.26 1.10 -21.25
N VAL A 699 4.59 1.77 -22.37
CA VAL A 699 5.34 3.04 -22.40
C VAL A 699 4.51 4.21 -22.97
N ARG A 700 4.90 5.45 -22.62
CA ARG A 700 4.32 6.69 -23.17
C ARG A 700 4.76 6.94 -24.62
N ALA A 701 4.01 7.81 -25.30
CA ALA A 701 4.17 8.13 -26.73
C ALA A 701 5.50 8.82 -27.12
N ASP A 702 6.20 9.40 -26.14
CA ASP A 702 7.52 10.02 -26.28
C ASP A 702 8.68 9.00 -26.26
N ALA A 703 8.46 7.78 -25.75
CA ALA A 703 9.45 6.69 -25.71
C ALA A 703 9.67 6.00 -27.08
N ALA A 704 9.74 6.77 -28.18
CA ALA A 704 9.60 6.32 -29.57
C ALA A 704 10.38 5.04 -29.96
N SER A 705 11.64 4.90 -29.53
CA SER A 705 12.45 3.70 -29.82
C SER A 705 11.92 2.43 -29.15
N ARG A 706 11.30 2.55 -27.97
CA ARG A 706 10.69 1.43 -27.26
C ARG A 706 9.32 1.09 -27.83
N ILE A 707 8.52 2.08 -28.23
CA ILE A 707 7.23 1.84 -28.92
C ILE A 707 7.42 0.95 -30.17
N ALA A 708 8.49 1.18 -30.94
CA ALA A 708 8.79 0.43 -32.15
C ALA A 708 9.36 -0.99 -31.93
N HIS A 709 9.71 -1.37 -30.69
CA HIS A 709 10.44 -2.60 -30.40
C HIS A 709 9.85 -3.44 -29.26
N LEU A 710 9.43 -2.81 -28.16
CA LEU A 710 8.96 -3.48 -26.95
C LEU A 710 7.90 -4.57 -27.20
N PRO A 711 6.89 -4.40 -28.10
CA PRO A 711 5.90 -5.46 -28.36
C PRO A 711 6.49 -6.82 -28.72
N VAL A 712 7.55 -6.88 -29.55
CA VAL A 712 8.17 -8.16 -29.95
C VAL A 712 9.10 -8.73 -28.88
N TYR A 713 9.63 -7.90 -27.98
CA TYR A 713 10.36 -8.40 -26.80
C TYR A 713 9.40 -9.01 -25.79
N MET A 714 8.21 -8.42 -25.61
CA MET A 714 7.17 -9.02 -24.75
C MET A 714 6.68 -10.34 -25.32
N GLU A 715 6.52 -10.45 -26.64
CA GLU A 715 6.21 -11.73 -27.29
C GLU A 715 7.30 -12.77 -27.08
N ALA A 716 8.59 -12.39 -27.17
CA ALA A 716 9.69 -13.30 -26.87
C ALA A 716 9.71 -13.79 -25.40
N ILE A 717 9.10 -13.07 -24.45
CA ILE A 717 8.87 -13.58 -23.08
C ILE A 717 7.74 -14.63 -23.09
N ARG A 718 6.64 -14.37 -23.80
CA ARG A 718 5.52 -15.33 -23.93
C ARG A 718 5.99 -16.63 -24.55
N GLU A 719 6.69 -16.54 -25.68
CA GLU A 719 7.31 -17.68 -26.35
C GLU A 719 8.30 -18.41 -25.42
N ALA A 720 9.14 -17.70 -24.67
CA ALA A 720 10.09 -18.34 -23.74
C ALA A 720 9.39 -19.03 -22.56
N ALA A 721 8.24 -18.53 -22.10
CA ALA A 721 7.43 -19.14 -21.05
C ALA A 721 6.74 -20.42 -21.56
N GLU A 722 6.09 -20.35 -22.73
CA GLU A 722 5.43 -21.49 -23.38
C GLU A 722 6.44 -22.59 -23.78
N GLU A 723 7.57 -22.24 -24.40
CA GLU A 723 8.61 -23.19 -24.83
C GLU A 723 9.29 -23.96 -23.70
N ASN A 724 9.19 -23.47 -22.45
CA ASN A 724 9.87 -24.07 -21.30
C ASN A 724 8.90 -24.49 -20.18
N ASP A 725 7.58 -24.37 -20.38
CA ASP A 725 6.55 -24.71 -19.39
C ASP A 725 6.78 -23.94 -18.07
N VAL A 726 6.59 -22.62 -18.10
CA VAL A 726 6.90 -21.69 -17.00
C VAL A 726 5.76 -20.68 -16.79
N LEU A 727 5.39 -20.40 -15.55
CA LEU A 727 4.40 -19.37 -15.23
C LEU A 727 4.76 -17.98 -15.78
N LEU A 728 3.78 -17.32 -16.41
CA LEU A 728 3.90 -16.00 -17.03
C LEU A 728 3.04 -14.95 -16.32
N VAL A 729 3.67 -13.85 -15.87
CA VAL A 729 2.95 -12.63 -15.42
C VAL A 729 2.90 -11.61 -16.56
N ASP A 730 1.74 -11.51 -17.22
CA ASP A 730 1.55 -10.65 -18.40
C ASP A 730 1.09 -9.22 -18.05
N HIS A 731 1.93 -8.49 -17.32
CA HIS A 731 1.83 -7.04 -17.11
C HIS A 731 1.56 -6.27 -18.41
N TYR A 732 2.25 -6.58 -19.50
CA TYR A 732 2.11 -5.83 -20.75
C TYR A 732 0.69 -5.94 -21.32
N ARG A 733 0.11 -7.15 -21.31
CA ARG A 733 -1.29 -7.38 -21.69
C ARG A 733 -2.24 -6.65 -20.76
N TYR A 734 -2.11 -6.82 -19.43
CA TYR A 734 -2.99 -6.14 -18.46
C TYR A 734 -2.98 -4.61 -18.64
N TRP A 735 -1.80 -4.01 -18.80
CA TRP A 735 -1.67 -2.56 -19.04
C TRP A 735 -2.23 -2.12 -20.40
N THR A 736 -2.19 -2.97 -21.43
CA THR A 736 -2.74 -2.68 -22.77
C THR A 736 -4.28 -2.80 -22.78
N GLU A 737 -4.82 -3.81 -22.10
CA GLU A 737 -6.26 -4.01 -21.94
C GLU A 737 -6.89 -2.91 -21.07
N ALA A 738 -6.21 -2.50 -20.00
CA ALA A 738 -6.63 -1.37 -19.18
C ALA A 738 -6.60 -0.03 -19.96
N GLU A 739 -5.56 0.23 -20.76
CA GLU A 739 -5.48 1.43 -21.63
C GLU A 739 -6.58 1.46 -22.70
N ALA A 740 -7.07 0.30 -23.15
CA ALA A 740 -8.16 0.21 -24.12
C ALA A 740 -9.50 0.70 -23.56
N ASP A 741 -9.74 0.55 -22.25
CA ASP A 741 -10.87 1.20 -21.57
C ASP A 741 -10.52 2.64 -21.14
N GLU A 742 -9.42 2.84 -20.44
CA GLU A 742 -9.04 4.10 -19.80
C GLU A 742 -7.76 4.65 -20.44
N THR A 743 -7.91 5.49 -21.47
CA THR A 743 -6.77 5.92 -22.32
C THR A 743 -5.79 6.87 -21.61
N HIS A 744 -6.17 7.38 -20.45
CA HIS A 744 -5.36 8.28 -19.63
C HIS A 744 -4.41 7.57 -18.64
N LEU A 745 -4.51 6.26 -18.41
CA LEU A 745 -3.79 5.59 -17.32
C LEU A 745 -2.27 5.77 -17.38
N LYS A 746 -1.69 5.87 -18.59
CA LYS A 746 -0.25 6.18 -18.74
C LYS A 746 0.15 7.55 -18.20
N SER A 747 -0.76 8.51 -18.00
CA SER A 747 -0.45 9.79 -17.34
C SER A 747 -0.39 9.68 -15.82
N THR A 748 -0.92 8.61 -15.22
CA THR A 748 -1.07 8.44 -13.76
C THR A 748 -0.24 7.25 -13.24
N TRP A 749 -0.24 6.12 -13.94
CA TRP A 749 0.49 4.89 -13.58
C TRP A 749 2.00 4.99 -13.81
N LEU A 750 2.45 5.82 -14.75
CA LEU A 750 3.88 6.05 -15.02
C LEU A 750 4.35 7.36 -14.38
N ASN A 751 5.54 7.37 -13.77
CA ASN A 751 6.16 8.59 -13.30
C ASN A 751 6.80 9.37 -14.46
N ASP A 752 7.47 8.66 -15.38
CA ASP A 752 8.09 9.23 -16.59
C ASP A 752 7.62 8.52 -17.88
N SER A 753 8.41 8.54 -18.95
CA SER A 753 8.07 7.92 -20.24
C SER A 753 7.98 6.38 -20.17
N ILE A 754 8.63 5.73 -19.19
CA ILE A 754 8.80 4.27 -19.13
C ILE A 754 8.67 3.65 -17.73
N HIS A 755 8.92 4.38 -16.64
CA HIS A 755 8.94 3.81 -15.29
C HIS A 755 7.57 3.97 -14.58
N PRO A 756 7.01 2.90 -14.00
CA PRO A 756 5.85 3.00 -13.12
C PRO A 756 6.10 3.94 -11.94
N GLY A 757 5.10 4.78 -11.64
CA GLY A 757 4.95 5.37 -10.32
C GLY A 757 4.29 4.38 -9.36
N TYR A 758 4.15 4.76 -8.10
CA TYR A 758 3.51 3.98 -7.03
C TYR A 758 2.14 3.39 -7.41
N ILE A 759 1.29 4.15 -8.13
CA ILE A 759 0.02 3.64 -8.68
C ILE A 759 0.26 2.49 -9.67
N GLY A 760 1.19 2.65 -10.62
CA GLY A 760 1.54 1.57 -11.55
C GLY A 760 2.14 0.33 -10.85
N MET A 761 2.82 0.53 -9.72
CA MET A 761 3.36 -0.56 -8.91
C MET A 761 2.26 -1.40 -8.24
N THR A 762 1.15 -0.80 -7.76
CA THR A 762 0.02 -1.60 -7.22
C THR A 762 -0.69 -2.39 -8.31
N HIS A 763 -0.80 -1.84 -9.52
CA HIS A 763 -1.31 -2.57 -10.69
C HIS A 763 -0.40 -3.73 -11.11
N MET A 764 0.93 -3.59 -10.98
CA MET A 764 1.85 -4.72 -11.15
C MET A 764 1.70 -5.76 -10.03
N ALA A 765 1.64 -5.35 -8.76
CA ALA A 765 1.41 -6.28 -7.64
C ALA A 765 0.10 -7.09 -7.81
N SER A 766 -1.00 -6.43 -8.16
CA SER A 766 -2.29 -7.09 -8.44
C SER A 766 -2.25 -8.02 -9.65
N THR A 767 -1.42 -7.75 -10.65
CA THR A 767 -1.21 -8.66 -11.79
C THR A 767 -0.41 -9.91 -11.38
N ILE A 768 0.56 -9.77 -10.47
CA ILE A 768 1.28 -10.90 -9.87
C ILE A 768 0.30 -11.75 -9.04
N PHE A 769 -0.49 -11.15 -8.14
CA PHE A 769 -1.45 -11.89 -7.32
C PHE A 769 -2.47 -12.67 -8.17
N LYS A 770 -2.95 -12.10 -9.28
CA LYS A 770 -3.85 -12.78 -10.23
C LYS A 770 -3.18 -13.94 -10.97
N ALA A 771 -1.94 -13.79 -11.42
CA ALA A 771 -1.20 -14.86 -12.09
C ALA A 771 -0.85 -16.04 -11.15
N LEU A 772 -0.77 -15.79 -9.84
CA LEU A 772 -0.45 -16.78 -8.81
C LEU A 772 -1.69 -17.46 -8.18
N GLY A 773 -2.91 -17.12 -8.61
CA GLY A 773 -4.14 -17.58 -7.94
C GLY A 773 -4.30 -17.06 -6.51
N LEU A 774 -3.70 -15.91 -6.20
CA LEU A 774 -3.72 -15.26 -4.89
C LEU A 774 -4.64 -14.04 -4.83
N SER A 775 -5.29 -13.62 -5.92
CA SER A 775 -6.08 -12.38 -5.93
C SER A 775 -7.30 -12.50 -5.02
N ASP A 776 -7.59 -11.43 -4.26
CA ASP A 776 -8.53 -11.46 -3.14
C ASP A 776 -9.25 -10.10 -3.04
N PRO A 777 -10.60 -10.04 -3.10
CA PRO A 777 -11.34 -8.80 -3.03
C PRO A 777 -11.28 -8.11 -1.66
N GLU A 778 -11.03 -8.84 -0.57
CA GLU A 778 -10.99 -8.30 0.80
C GLU A 778 -9.55 -7.95 1.26
N SER A 779 -8.54 -8.31 0.45
CA SER A 779 -7.14 -7.94 0.67
C SER A 779 -6.92 -6.43 0.58
N CYS A 780 -6.32 -5.86 1.63
CA CYS A 780 -5.90 -4.47 1.68
C CYS A 780 -4.83 -4.17 0.60
N ILE A 781 -3.88 -5.09 0.41
CA ILE A 781 -2.72 -4.89 -0.47
C ILE A 781 -3.03 -5.20 -1.95
N ASP A 782 -3.84 -6.22 -2.28
CA ASP A 782 -4.27 -6.46 -3.68
C ASP A 782 -5.22 -5.36 -4.16
N GLN A 783 -6.14 -4.89 -3.30
CA GLN A 783 -7.04 -3.79 -3.64
C GLN A 783 -6.46 -2.38 -3.40
N LEU A 784 -5.20 -2.25 -2.97
CA LEU A 784 -4.57 -0.95 -2.71
C LEU A 784 -4.53 -0.06 -3.97
N ARG A 785 -5.30 1.04 -3.94
CA ARG A 785 -5.23 2.14 -4.91
C ARG A 785 -4.97 3.46 -4.19
N TYR A 786 -4.57 4.48 -4.94
CA TYR A 786 -4.39 5.84 -4.44
C TYR A 786 -5.26 6.78 -5.26
N ALA A 787 -5.96 7.70 -4.58
CA ALA A 787 -6.83 8.66 -5.22
C ALA A 787 -6.02 9.58 -6.15
N VAL A 788 -6.49 9.79 -7.38
CA VAL A 788 -5.77 10.59 -8.39
C VAL A 788 -6.56 11.85 -8.74
N ASP A 789 -6.01 13.02 -8.38
CA ASP A 789 -6.60 14.33 -8.67
C ASP A 789 -6.98 14.48 -10.16
N GLN A 790 -8.28 14.70 -10.40
CA GLN A 790 -8.86 14.84 -11.73
C GLN A 790 -9.19 16.30 -12.02
N SER A 791 -8.48 16.88 -12.98
CA SER A 791 -8.66 18.30 -13.34
C SER A 791 -10.00 18.54 -14.04
N THR A 792 -10.72 19.60 -13.67
CA THR A 792 -12.08 19.84 -14.17
C THR A 792 -12.25 21.25 -14.74
N MET A 793 -12.83 21.35 -15.93
CA MET A 793 -13.14 22.62 -16.61
C MET A 793 -14.65 22.74 -16.87
N ALA A 794 -15.31 23.75 -16.28
CA ALA A 794 -16.71 24.02 -16.52
C ALA A 794 -16.94 24.91 -17.76
N LEU A 795 -17.95 24.59 -18.56
CA LEU A 795 -18.44 25.38 -19.69
C LEU A 795 -19.74 26.11 -19.30
N ASN A 796 -19.89 27.33 -19.82
CA ASN A 796 -21.15 28.09 -19.70
C ASN A 796 -22.23 27.66 -20.71
N THR A 797 -21.93 26.68 -21.58
CA THR A 797 -22.85 26.13 -22.58
C THR A 797 -23.76 25.08 -21.95
N GLU A 798 -25.06 25.20 -22.20
CA GLU A 798 -26.08 24.26 -21.71
C GLU A 798 -25.96 22.89 -22.38
N THR A 799 -26.23 21.83 -21.61
CA THR A 799 -26.23 20.45 -22.09
C THR A 799 -27.31 20.28 -23.18
N PRO A 800 -27.01 19.77 -24.39
CA PRO A 800 -27.98 19.65 -25.49
C PRO A 800 -28.95 18.48 -25.27
N ALA A 801 -29.84 18.63 -24.28
CA ALA A 801 -30.80 17.62 -23.83
C ALA A 801 -32.26 18.02 -24.15
N SER A 802 -33.07 17.04 -24.52
CA SER A 802 -34.50 17.17 -24.81
C SER A 802 -35.30 15.98 -24.28
N ALA A 803 -36.61 16.17 -24.10
CA ALA A 803 -37.52 15.05 -23.82
C ALA A 803 -37.70 14.20 -25.09
N GLY A 804 -37.74 12.88 -24.93
CA GLY A 804 -38.07 11.93 -25.98
C GLY A 804 -39.52 11.44 -25.85
N GLU A 805 -39.71 10.15 -26.11
CA GLU A 805 -40.93 9.40 -25.80
C GLU A 805 -41.12 9.25 -24.28
N SER A 806 -42.25 8.68 -23.84
CA SER A 806 -42.64 8.56 -22.42
C SER A 806 -41.50 8.01 -21.56
N GLY A 807 -41.15 8.72 -20.48
CA GLY A 807 -40.08 8.31 -19.56
C GLY A 807 -38.66 8.33 -20.16
N THR A 808 -38.39 9.12 -21.21
CA THR A 808 -37.06 9.22 -21.83
C THR A 808 -36.52 10.64 -22.02
N ILE A 809 -35.20 10.79 -21.89
CA ILE A 809 -34.43 12.01 -22.21
C ILE A 809 -33.39 11.66 -23.27
N THR A 810 -33.22 12.50 -24.28
CA THR A 810 -32.24 12.32 -25.36
C THR A 810 -31.25 13.48 -25.41
N VAL A 811 -29.96 13.18 -25.54
CA VAL A 811 -28.86 14.16 -25.54
C VAL A 811 -28.01 14.05 -26.82
N GLY A 812 -27.76 15.18 -27.48
CA GLY A 812 -27.00 15.27 -28.74
C GLY A 812 -25.49 15.17 -28.52
N LEU A 813 -24.84 14.14 -29.09
CA LEU A 813 -23.44 13.84 -28.82
C LEU A 813 -22.46 14.66 -29.68
N ALA A 814 -22.86 15.05 -30.89
CA ALA A 814 -21.98 15.75 -31.83
C ALA A 814 -21.55 17.14 -31.34
N GLU A 815 -22.47 17.90 -30.72
CA GLU A 815 -22.18 19.21 -30.13
C GLU A 815 -21.25 19.09 -28.91
N ILE A 816 -21.48 18.06 -28.08
CA ILE A 816 -20.67 17.74 -26.91
C ILE A 816 -19.23 17.39 -27.33
N ALA A 817 -19.08 16.54 -28.34
CA ALA A 817 -17.76 16.18 -28.88
C ALA A 817 -17.06 17.39 -29.53
N ALA A 818 -17.78 18.22 -30.29
CA ALA A 818 -17.21 19.39 -30.97
C ALA A 818 -16.57 20.38 -30.00
N ALA A 819 -17.29 20.83 -28.97
CA ALA A 819 -16.75 21.77 -27.98
C ALA A 819 -15.69 21.16 -27.05
N SER A 820 -15.57 19.82 -27.00
CA SER A 820 -14.52 19.11 -26.26
C SER A 820 -13.17 19.03 -26.99
N GLY A 821 -13.11 19.45 -28.26
CA GLY A 821 -11.94 19.37 -29.15
C GLY A 821 -12.13 18.45 -30.37
N GLY A 822 -13.37 18.03 -30.66
CA GLY A 822 -13.69 17.04 -31.69
C GLY A 822 -13.62 15.61 -31.17
N GLY A 823 -14.23 14.66 -31.89
CA GLY A 823 -14.40 13.28 -31.41
C GLY A 823 -13.11 12.55 -31.04
N GLY A 824 -11.98 12.88 -31.69
CA GLY A 824 -10.67 12.31 -31.34
C GLY A 824 -10.13 12.71 -29.96
N ALA A 825 -10.68 13.76 -29.33
CA ALA A 825 -10.31 14.24 -28.00
C ALA A 825 -11.22 13.70 -26.87
N VAL A 826 -12.26 12.93 -27.21
CA VAL A 826 -13.22 12.33 -26.26
C VAL A 826 -12.77 10.92 -25.89
N GLU A 827 -12.75 10.61 -24.59
CA GLU A 827 -12.67 9.22 -24.11
C GLU A 827 -14.08 8.66 -23.85
N ARG A 828 -14.89 9.43 -23.12
CA ARG A 828 -16.26 9.06 -22.71
C ARG A 828 -17.10 10.32 -22.50
N ILE A 829 -18.38 10.27 -22.90
CA ILE A 829 -19.40 11.24 -22.54
C ILE A 829 -20.28 10.61 -21.47
N ILE A 830 -20.44 11.30 -20.35
CA ILE A 830 -21.25 10.92 -19.19
C ILE A 830 -22.40 11.92 -19.11
N VAL A 831 -23.64 11.46 -18.96
CA VAL A 831 -24.83 12.30 -18.82
C VAL A 831 -25.59 11.88 -17.57
N THR A 832 -25.79 12.83 -16.66
CA THR A 832 -26.62 12.64 -15.46
C THR A 832 -27.94 13.37 -15.63
N ALA A 833 -29.05 12.73 -15.27
CA ALA A 833 -30.37 13.32 -15.13
C ALA A 833 -30.85 13.15 -13.68
N LEU A 834 -31.12 14.25 -13.00
CA LEU A 834 -31.48 14.33 -11.57
C LEU A 834 -32.93 14.85 -11.42
N ALA A 835 -33.80 14.09 -10.77
CA ALA A 835 -35.18 14.50 -10.46
C ALA A 835 -35.27 15.35 -9.18
N ALA A 836 -36.44 15.93 -8.91
CA ALA A 836 -36.66 16.77 -7.72
C ALA A 836 -36.61 16.00 -6.39
N ASP A 837 -36.82 14.68 -6.40
CA ASP A 837 -36.73 13.79 -5.22
C ASP A 837 -35.30 13.37 -4.86
N GLY A 838 -34.31 13.69 -5.71
CA GLY A 838 -32.91 13.30 -5.54
C GLY A 838 -32.51 12.02 -6.28
N SER A 839 -33.45 11.29 -6.88
CA SER A 839 -33.18 10.12 -7.73
C SER A 839 -32.43 10.52 -9.00
N LYS A 840 -31.58 9.63 -9.52
CA LYS A 840 -30.74 9.91 -10.69
C LYS A 840 -30.71 8.76 -11.67
N ALA A 841 -30.64 9.12 -12.93
CA ALA A 841 -30.12 8.25 -13.99
C ALA A 841 -28.76 8.79 -14.46
N VAL A 842 -27.83 7.90 -14.79
CA VAL A 842 -26.53 8.21 -15.37
C VAL A 842 -26.33 7.32 -16.60
N ALA A 843 -25.93 7.91 -17.72
CA ALA A 843 -25.65 7.19 -18.96
C ALA A 843 -24.26 7.56 -19.49
N GLU A 844 -23.46 6.56 -19.85
CA GLU A 844 -22.12 6.74 -20.39
C GLU A 844 -22.00 6.13 -21.79
N THR A 845 -21.32 6.82 -22.69
CA THR A 845 -21.00 6.30 -24.03
C THR A 845 -19.64 6.78 -24.52
N ARG A 846 -19.00 5.97 -25.39
CA ARG A 846 -17.83 6.37 -26.19
C ARG A 846 -18.21 6.96 -27.55
N ARG A 847 -19.50 6.98 -27.90
CA ARG A 847 -20.00 7.56 -29.17
C ARG A 847 -19.88 9.09 -29.13
N THR A 848 -19.42 9.66 -30.24
CA THR A 848 -19.27 11.12 -30.42
C THR A 848 -20.25 11.70 -31.45
N GLU A 849 -21.15 10.87 -31.96
CA GLU A 849 -22.11 11.20 -33.02
C GLU A 849 -23.48 10.58 -32.73
N GLY A 850 -24.53 11.14 -33.34
CA GLY A 850 -25.91 10.78 -33.02
C GLY A 850 -26.32 11.30 -31.65
N ALA A 851 -27.13 10.51 -30.94
CA ALA A 851 -27.66 10.85 -29.62
C ALA A 851 -27.57 9.68 -28.62
N LEU A 852 -27.59 10.03 -27.33
CA LEU A 852 -27.69 9.12 -26.21
C LEU A 852 -29.08 9.28 -25.57
N THR A 853 -29.82 8.19 -25.45
CA THR A 853 -31.16 8.18 -24.86
C THR A 853 -31.15 7.46 -23.52
N MET A 854 -31.63 8.15 -22.49
CA MET A 854 -31.82 7.66 -21.12
C MET A 854 -33.30 7.30 -20.96
N GLY A 855 -33.63 6.15 -20.37
CA GLY A 855 -34.99 5.63 -20.28
C GLY A 855 -35.34 5.02 -18.92
N GLY A 856 -36.62 4.75 -18.69
CA GLY A 856 -37.13 4.32 -17.39
C GLY A 856 -37.19 5.46 -16.37
N LEU A 857 -37.23 6.71 -16.85
CA LEU A 857 -37.47 7.92 -16.06
C LEU A 857 -38.97 8.09 -15.79
N THR A 858 -39.33 8.78 -14.72
CA THR A 858 -40.73 9.02 -14.35
C THR A 858 -41.38 10.00 -15.35
N PRO A 859 -42.49 9.65 -16.03
CA PRO A 859 -43.27 10.62 -16.82
C PRO A 859 -43.74 11.80 -15.96
N SER A 860 -44.16 12.90 -16.59
CA SER A 860 -44.58 14.15 -15.91
C SER A 860 -43.50 14.92 -15.12
N GLU A 861 -42.40 14.27 -14.71
CA GLU A 861 -41.37 14.84 -13.82
C GLU A 861 -40.39 15.80 -14.55
N ARG A 862 -39.65 16.61 -13.77
CA ARG A 862 -38.65 17.56 -14.28
C ARG A 862 -37.24 17.18 -13.84
N TYR A 863 -36.40 16.90 -14.84
CA TYR A 863 -35.01 16.53 -14.64
C TYR A 863 -34.06 17.72 -14.87
N ILE A 864 -33.07 17.83 -14.00
CA ILE A 864 -31.85 18.62 -14.22
C ILE A 864 -30.84 17.70 -14.91
N VAL A 865 -30.49 18.02 -16.15
CA VAL A 865 -29.60 17.21 -17.00
C VAL A 865 -28.25 17.90 -17.14
N LYS A 866 -27.15 17.16 -16.89
CA LYS A 866 -25.78 17.65 -17.00
C LYS A 866 -24.91 16.66 -17.76
N ALA A 867 -24.22 17.12 -18.82
CA ALA A 867 -23.17 16.37 -19.48
C ALA A 867 -21.79 16.64 -18.86
N VAL A 868 -20.95 15.62 -18.84
CA VAL A 868 -19.55 15.66 -18.43
C VAL A 868 -18.75 14.82 -19.44
N VAL A 869 -17.60 15.33 -19.90
CA VAL A 869 -16.78 14.67 -20.92
C VAL A 869 -15.41 14.37 -20.36
N LYS A 870 -15.06 13.08 -20.30
CA LYS A 870 -13.72 12.62 -19.97
C LYS A 870 -12.83 12.73 -21.21
N LYS A 871 -11.70 13.42 -21.10
CA LYS A 871 -10.83 13.69 -22.25
C LYS A 871 -9.87 12.53 -22.52
N LYS A 872 -9.64 12.25 -23.80
CA LYS A 872 -8.73 11.19 -24.25
C LYS A 872 -7.28 11.49 -23.85
N GLY A 873 -6.61 10.52 -23.23
CA GLY A 873 -5.21 10.60 -22.83
C GLY A 873 -4.89 11.50 -21.63
N LEU A 874 -5.89 12.02 -20.90
CA LEU A 874 -5.71 13.00 -19.83
C LEU A 874 -6.65 12.72 -18.65
N ASN A 875 -6.17 12.77 -17.40
CA ASN A 875 -7.05 12.77 -16.22
C ASN A 875 -7.77 14.12 -16.07
N SER A 876 -8.75 14.36 -16.94
CA SER A 876 -9.47 15.63 -17.02
C SER A 876 -10.91 15.51 -17.51
N LEU A 877 -11.78 16.32 -16.92
CA LEU A 877 -13.19 16.46 -17.24
C LEU A 877 -13.50 17.82 -17.87
N ILE A 878 -14.46 17.83 -18.78
CA ILE A 878 -15.17 19.03 -19.23
C ILE A 878 -16.62 18.92 -18.78
N GLU A 879 -17.04 19.76 -17.84
CA GLU A 879 -18.43 19.83 -17.38
C GLU A 879 -19.24 20.83 -18.20
N TRP A 880 -20.46 20.46 -18.54
CA TRP A 880 -21.43 21.35 -19.19
C TRP A 880 -22.33 22.01 -18.15
N LYS A 881 -22.95 23.13 -18.53
CA LYS A 881 -24.00 23.76 -17.72
C LYS A 881 -25.26 22.88 -17.73
N GLU A 882 -25.97 22.88 -16.61
CA GLU A 882 -27.24 22.16 -16.48
C GLU A 882 -28.32 22.66 -17.45
N THR A 883 -29.17 21.74 -17.89
CA THR A 883 -30.35 21.97 -18.72
C THR A 883 -31.57 21.35 -18.04
N ARG A 884 -32.72 22.02 -18.07
CA ARG A 884 -33.94 21.51 -17.42
C ARG A 884 -34.88 20.93 -18.46
N VAL A 885 -35.19 19.64 -18.32
CA VAL A 885 -36.07 18.89 -19.22
C VAL A 885 -37.30 18.44 -18.44
N ALA A 886 -38.49 18.78 -18.93
CA ALA A 886 -39.76 18.29 -18.41
C ALA A 886 -40.26 17.16 -19.31
N LEU A 887 -40.64 16.02 -18.73
CA LEU A 887 -41.18 14.90 -19.49
C LEU A 887 -42.69 15.07 -19.71
N PRO A 888 -43.23 14.53 -20.84
CA PRO A 888 -44.66 14.60 -21.10
C PRO A 888 -45.46 13.83 -20.03
N VAL A 889 -46.68 14.30 -19.77
CA VAL A 889 -47.67 13.59 -18.96
C VAL A 889 -48.27 12.48 -19.81
N VAL A 890 -48.31 11.26 -19.26
CA VAL A 890 -48.93 10.08 -19.86
C VAL A 890 -49.68 9.37 -18.74
N PHE A 891 -50.85 8.79 -19.04
CA PHE A 891 -51.59 7.95 -18.09
C PHE A 891 -50.66 6.85 -17.56
N SER A 892 -50.74 6.52 -16.26
CA SER A 892 -49.96 5.42 -15.68
C SER A 892 -50.86 4.39 -15.03
N SER A 893 -50.47 3.12 -15.07
CA SER A 893 -51.16 2.07 -14.31
C SER A 893 -50.49 1.86 -12.96
N THR A 894 -51.22 1.27 -12.03
CA THR A 894 -50.71 0.81 -10.74
C THR A 894 -51.15 -0.63 -10.51
N LEU A 895 -50.30 -1.45 -9.91
CA LEU A 895 -50.66 -2.80 -9.50
C LEU A 895 -50.18 -3.00 -8.06
N THR A 896 -51.10 -3.27 -7.14
CA THR A 896 -50.81 -3.40 -5.70
C THR A 896 -51.44 -4.66 -5.12
N GLY A 897 -50.93 -5.16 -4.00
CA GLY A 897 -51.46 -6.35 -3.33
C GLY A 897 -50.59 -6.78 -2.15
N PRO A 898 -50.78 -8.00 -1.62
CA PRO A 898 -49.90 -8.54 -0.58
C PRO A 898 -48.52 -8.86 -1.16
N ASP A 899 -47.46 -8.58 -0.40
CA ASP A 899 -46.08 -8.90 -0.77
C ASP A 899 -45.72 -10.36 -0.49
N ILE A 900 -46.44 -11.00 0.44
CA ILE A 900 -46.23 -12.38 0.89
C ILE A 900 -47.58 -13.12 0.90
N VAL A 901 -47.57 -14.36 0.39
CA VAL A 901 -48.67 -15.34 0.48
C VAL A 901 -48.10 -16.74 0.75
N ARG A 902 -48.94 -17.69 1.15
CA ARG A 902 -48.51 -19.07 1.39
C ARG A 902 -48.74 -20.00 0.20
N SER A 903 -48.00 -21.10 0.20
CA SER A 903 -48.13 -22.23 -0.70
C SER A 903 -49.60 -22.66 -0.84
N GLY A 904 -50.13 -22.61 -2.06
CA GLY A 904 -51.55 -22.92 -2.35
C GLY A 904 -52.59 -21.85 -1.96
N GLU A 905 -52.20 -20.73 -1.33
CA GLU A 905 -53.12 -19.67 -0.89
C GLU A 905 -53.71 -18.88 -2.08
N SER A 906 -54.92 -18.34 -1.90
CA SER A 906 -55.55 -17.44 -2.89
C SER A 906 -55.50 -15.99 -2.42
N PHE A 907 -55.14 -15.09 -3.34
CA PHE A 907 -54.89 -13.67 -3.05
C PHE A 907 -55.42 -12.78 -4.18
N ALA A 908 -55.39 -11.47 -3.97
CA ALA A 908 -55.84 -10.48 -4.94
C ALA A 908 -54.78 -9.40 -5.16
N LEU A 909 -54.67 -8.95 -6.41
CA LEU A 909 -53.96 -7.73 -6.80
C LEU A 909 -54.99 -6.72 -7.31
N GLU A 910 -54.81 -5.43 -7.03
CA GLU A 910 -55.69 -4.35 -7.49
C GLU A 910 -54.97 -3.52 -8.56
N LEU A 911 -55.54 -3.52 -9.77
CA LEU A 911 -55.03 -2.82 -10.94
C LEU A 911 -55.76 -1.48 -11.06
N GLY A 912 -55.02 -0.38 -10.93
CA GLY A 912 -55.50 0.99 -11.00
C GLY A 912 -54.95 1.79 -12.19
N LEU A 913 -55.41 3.03 -12.27
CA LEU A 913 -54.99 4.05 -13.24
C LEU A 913 -54.73 5.36 -12.49
N THR A 914 -53.66 6.08 -12.83
CA THR A 914 -53.29 7.39 -12.29
C THR A 914 -52.99 8.38 -13.40
N ASP A 915 -52.80 9.65 -13.04
CA ASP A 915 -52.36 10.71 -13.96
C ASP A 915 -53.32 10.92 -15.16
N ILE A 916 -54.61 10.77 -14.86
CA ILE A 916 -55.72 10.82 -15.82
C ILE A 916 -55.87 12.22 -16.39
N GLY A 917 -55.44 12.41 -17.65
CA GLY A 917 -55.52 13.69 -18.35
C GLY A 917 -56.90 13.98 -18.96
N ASN A 918 -57.66 12.94 -19.33
CA ASN A 918 -59.05 13.02 -19.82
C ASN A 918 -59.84 11.80 -19.29
N PRO A 919 -61.17 11.89 -19.10
CA PRO A 919 -61.99 10.77 -18.67
C PRO A 919 -61.94 9.59 -19.65
N VAL A 920 -61.66 8.39 -19.11
CA VAL A 920 -61.54 7.16 -19.89
C VAL A 920 -62.87 6.40 -19.95
N MET A 921 -63.22 5.92 -21.15
CA MET A 921 -64.44 5.17 -21.45
C MET A 921 -64.20 3.68 -21.74
N ALA A 922 -63.02 3.31 -22.24
CA ALA A 922 -62.67 1.95 -22.63
C ALA A 922 -61.21 1.62 -22.28
N HIS A 923 -60.93 0.34 -22.02
CA HIS A 923 -59.64 -0.19 -21.60
C HIS A 923 -59.37 -1.53 -22.31
N ASP A 924 -58.18 -1.70 -22.87
CA ASP A 924 -57.65 -2.98 -23.38
C ASP A 924 -56.27 -3.22 -22.75
N MET A 925 -56.11 -4.35 -22.06
CA MET A 925 -54.98 -4.64 -21.17
C MET A 925 -54.41 -6.04 -21.43
N THR A 926 -53.09 -6.18 -21.56
CA THR A 926 -52.43 -7.49 -21.61
C THR A 926 -51.49 -7.64 -20.40
N LEU A 927 -51.77 -8.61 -19.54
CA LEU A 927 -50.92 -8.93 -18.38
C LEU A 927 -50.08 -10.18 -18.64
N ARG A 928 -48.89 -10.21 -18.04
CA ARG A 928 -47.97 -11.36 -18.02
C ARG A 928 -47.73 -11.81 -16.59
N TYR A 929 -47.58 -13.11 -16.38
CA TYR A 929 -47.34 -13.69 -15.05
C TYR A 929 -46.57 -15.01 -15.09
N ASP A 930 -45.93 -15.37 -13.98
CA ASP A 930 -45.27 -16.67 -13.83
C ASP A 930 -46.28 -17.80 -13.58
N HIS A 931 -46.79 -18.38 -14.66
CA HIS A 931 -47.75 -19.49 -14.63
C HIS A 931 -47.22 -20.79 -14.02
N THR A 932 -45.93 -20.89 -13.69
CA THR A 932 -45.36 -22.04 -12.98
C THR A 932 -45.49 -21.91 -11.46
N LYS A 933 -45.62 -20.67 -10.95
CA LYS A 933 -45.67 -20.35 -9.51
C LYS A 933 -47.04 -19.85 -9.06
N MET A 934 -47.86 -19.31 -9.95
CA MET A 934 -49.21 -18.83 -9.64
C MET A 934 -50.17 -19.07 -10.79
N ARG A 935 -51.48 -19.05 -10.49
CA ARG A 935 -52.58 -19.25 -11.42
C ARG A 935 -53.57 -18.10 -11.30
N PHE A 936 -53.91 -17.48 -12.43
CA PHE A 936 -55.00 -16.52 -12.52
C PHE A 936 -56.36 -17.19 -12.33
N LEU A 937 -57.29 -16.52 -11.62
CA LEU A 937 -58.65 -17.01 -11.36
C LEU A 937 -59.69 -16.18 -12.11
N GLU A 938 -59.71 -14.86 -11.88
CA GLU A 938 -60.71 -13.95 -12.46
C GLU A 938 -60.26 -12.47 -12.37
N ALA A 939 -60.94 -11.60 -13.12
CA ALA A 939 -60.87 -10.14 -12.95
C ALA A 939 -62.28 -9.58 -12.74
N SER A 940 -62.46 -8.77 -11.70
CA SER A 940 -63.73 -8.12 -11.35
C SER A 940 -63.57 -6.60 -11.26
N PRO A 941 -64.57 -5.79 -11.63
CA PRO A 941 -64.48 -4.33 -11.55
C PRO A 941 -64.61 -3.82 -10.11
N LEU A 942 -63.85 -2.77 -9.80
CA LEU A 942 -63.91 -2.00 -8.56
C LEU A 942 -64.53 -0.60 -8.77
N ALA A 943 -64.33 0.00 -9.96
CA ALA A 943 -64.89 1.31 -10.30
C ALA A 943 -66.39 1.23 -10.66
N GLU A 944 -67.19 2.20 -10.19
CA GLU A 944 -68.64 2.21 -10.38
C GLU A 944 -69.02 2.43 -11.87
N GLY A 945 -69.74 1.46 -12.44
CA GLY A 945 -70.16 1.48 -13.84
C GLY A 945 -69.11 0.98 -14.84
N LEU A 946 -67.91 0.64 -14.40
CA LEU A 946 -66.92 -0.09 -15.21
C LEU A 946 -67.32 -1.57 -15.32
N ASN A 947 -67.32 -2.11 -16.53
CA ASN A 947 -67.70 -3.50 -16.80
C ASN A 947 -66.53 -4.24 -17.47
N VAL A 948 -66.11 -5.38 -16.90
CA VAL A 948 -65.18 -6.32 -17.55
C VAL A 948 -65.95 -7.09 -18.62
N LEU A 949 -65.64 -6.83 -19.89
CA LEU A 949 -66.28 -7.45 -21.05
C LEU A 949 -65.54 -8.72 -21.50
N HIS A 950 -64.24 -8.78 -21.24
CA HIS A 950 -63.39 -9.93 -21.48
C HIS A 950 -62.30 -10.01 -20.41
N ALA A 951 -61.99 -11.22 -19.94
CA ALA A 951 -60.81 -11.52 -19.13
C ALA A 951 -60.46 -12.99 -19.35
N SER A 952 -59.44 -13.30 -20.15
CA SER A 952 -59.06 -14.70 -20.41
C SER A 952 -57.56 -14.88 -20.66
N ALA A 953 -57.07 -16.10 -20.45
CA ALA A 953 -55.68 -16.45 -20.70
C ALA A 953 -55.48 -16.79 -22.19
N GLU A 954 -54.79 -15.91 -22.93
CA GLU A 954 -54.48 -16.12 -24.36
C GLU A 954 -53.32 -17.11 -24.55
N ALA A 955 -52.42 -17.23 -23.57
CA ALA A 955 -51.30 -18.18 -23.55
C ALA A 955 -50.85 -18.50 -22.11
N PRO A 956 -50.04 -19.55 -21.86
CA PRO A 956 -49.44 -19.78 -20.56
C PRO A 956 -48.64 -18.54 -20.08
N GLY A 957 -49.05 -17.96 -18.96
CA GLY A 957 -48.44 -16.74 -18.42
C GLY A 957 -48.87 -15.44 -19.12
N VAL A 958 -49.95 -15.44 -19.92
CA VAL A 958 -50.50 -14.23 -20.58
C VAL A 958 -52.02 -14.17 -20.41
N ILE A 959 -52.54 -13.01 -20.02
CA ILE A 959 -53.98 -12.72 -19.84
C ILE A 959 -54.30 -11.46 -20.64
N ARG A 960 -55.44 -11.43 -21.32
CA ARG A 960 -56.00 -10.18 -21.86
C ARG A 960 -57.31 -9.83 -21.18
N ILE A 961 -57.46 -8.56 -20.84
CA ILE A 961 -58.65 -7.99 -20.20
C ILE A 961 -59.13 -6.80 -21.03
N ILE A 962 -60.43 -6.78 -21.36
CA ILE A 962 -61.10 -5.65 -22.01
C ILE A 962 -62.23 -5.20 -21.10
N ALA A 963 -62.28 -3.91 -20.78
CA ALA A 963 -63.29 -3.31 -19.91
C ALA A 963 -63.80 -1.96 -20.47
N ALA A 964 -65.04 -1.59 -20.15
CA ALA A 964 -65.62 -0.32 -20.59
C ALA A 964 -66.65 0.24 -19.59
N SER A 965 -66.76 1.56 -19.53
CA SER A 965 -67.72 2.28 -18.68
C SER A 965 -69.10 2.38 -19.32
N ALA A 966 -70.15 2.12 -18.55
CA ALA A 966 -71.54 2.06 -18.99
C ALA A 966 -72.20 3.45 -19.15
N GLY A 967 -71.54 4.37 -19.85
CA GLY A 967 -72.00 5.74 -20.12
C GLY A 967 -71.03 6.81 -19.65
N SER A 968 -71.20 8.04 -20.16
CA SER A 968 -70.36 9.22 -19.87
C SER A 968 -70.19 9.48 -18.37
N ASP A 969 -71.28 9.30 -17.63
CA ASP A 969 -71.36 9.61 -16.20
C ASP A 969 -70.59 8.58 -15.33
N HIS A 970 -70.11 7.49 -15.96
CA HIS A 970 -69.26 6.46 -15.38
C HIS A 970 -67.84 6.44 -15.99
N ALA A 971 -67.46 7.47 -16.76
CA ALA A 971 -66.10 7.59 -17.28
C ALA A 971 -65.07 7.68 -16.13
N VAL A 972 -63.96 6.97 -16.25
CA VAL A 972 -62.89 6.98 -15.24
C VAL A 972 -62.14 8.31 -15.34
N ALA A 973 -62.53 9.26 -14.51
CA ALA A 973 -62.05 10.65 -14.52
C ALA A 973 -61.06 10.99 -13.38
N GLU A 974 -61.03 10.19 -12.31
CA GLU A 974 -60.11 10.33 -11.18
C GLU A 974 -59.29 9.04 -10.98
N GLY A 975 -58.04 9.19 -10.52
CA GLY A 975 -57.12 8.07 -10.39
C GLY A 975 -57.40 7.17 -9.19
N GLY A 976 -57.31 5.86 -9.37
CA GLY A 976 -57.55 4.86 -8.32
C GLY A 976 -57.61 3.42 -8.84
N PRO A 977 -57.88 2.44 -7.95
CA PRO A 977 -58.09 1.03 -8.33
C PRO A 977 -59.31 0.86 -9.25
N LEU A 978 -59.13 0.14 -10.36
CA LEU A 978 -60.18 -0.09 -11.37
C LEU A 978 -60.67 -1.54 -11.39
N LEU A 979 -59.76 -2.50 -11.27
CA LEU A 979 -60.04 -3.94 -11.30
C LEU A 979 -59.38 -4.66 -10.13
N ARG A 980 -60.06 -5.65 -9.55
CA ARG A 980 -59.46 -6.67 -8.69
C ARG A 980 -59.18 -7.93 -9.52
N LEU A 981 -57.93 -8.36 -9.47
CA LEU A 981 -57.41 -9.55 -10.14
C LEU A 981 -57.18 -10.63 -9.08
N SER A 982 -57.90 -11.75 -9.17
CA SER A 982 -57.81 -12.85 -8.20
C SER A 982 -56.83 -13.93 -8.69
N TRP A 983 -56.02 -14.44 -7.78
CA TRP A 983 -54.92 -15.38 -8.02
C TRP A 983 -54.91 -16.52 -7.00
N SER A 984 -54.24 -17.61 -7.36
CA SER A 984 -53.94 -18.75 -6.49
C SER A 984 -52.46 -19.09 -6.65
N ALA A 985 -51.71 -19.09 -5.55
CA ALA A 985 -50.34 -19.58 -5.51
C ALA A 985 -50.32 -21.09 -5.83
N MET A 986 -49.26 -21.54 -6.51
CA MET A 986 -48.98 -22.97 -6.66
C MET A 986 -48.39 -23.52 -5.35
N GLN A 987 -48.25 -24.84 -5.26
CA GLN A 987 -47.56 -25.48 -4.15
C GLN A 987 -46.04 -25.39 -4.34
N THR A 988 -45.30 -25.06 -3.27
CA THR A 988 -43.84 -24.93 -3.26
C THR A 988 -43.23 -25.45 -1.95
N GLU A 989 -42.09 -26.13 -2.04
CA GLU A 989 -41.34 -26.64 -0.88
C GLU A 989 -40.33 -25.61 -0.34
N THR A 990 -40.00 -24.59 -1.12
CA THR A 990 -39.10 -23.49 -0.78
C THR A 990 -39.72 -22.14 -1.12
N SER A 991 -39.21 -21.06 -0.50
CA SER A 991 -39.67 -19.70 -0.83
C SER A 991 -39.38 -19.36 -2.29
N THR A 992 -40.36 -18.78 -3.00
CA THR A 992 -40.21 -18.42 -4.43
C THR A 992 -41.01 -17.17 -4.79
N ILE A 993 -40.63 -16.45 -5.84
CA ILE A 993 -41.29 -15.19 -6.24
C ILE A 993 -42.10 -15.39 -7.53
N GLY A 994 -43.42 -15.19 -7.43
CA GLY A 994 -44.33 -15.06 -8.57
C GLY A 994 -44.53 -13.58 -8.91
N ALA A 995 -44.25 -13.19 -10.15
CA ALA A 995 -44.42 -11.82 -10.63
C ALA A 995 -45.63 -11.68 -11.56
N VAL A 996 -46.29 -10.52 -11.51
CA VAL A 996 -47.34 -10.09 -12.44
C VAL A 996 -46.98 -8.72 -12.98
N GLY A 997 -47.10 -8.51 -14.30
CA GLY A 997 -46.86 -7.22 -14.94
C GLY A 997 -47.87 -6.93 -16.05
N VAL A 998 -48.33 -5.68 -16.12
CA VAL A 998 -49.08 -5.12 -17.24
C VAL A 998 -48.09 -4.89 -18.39
N SER A 999 -48.22 -5.66 -19.47
CA SER A 999 -47.31 -5.64 -20.63
C SER A 999 -47.84 -4.84 -21.83
N SER A 1000 -49.12 -4.53 -21.86
CA SER A 1000 -49.71 -3.48 -22.70
C SER A 1000 -50.97 -2.96 -22.01
N TYR A 1001 -51.28 -1.67 -22.17
CA TYR A 1001 -52.53 -1.09 -21.70
C TYR A 1001 -52.85 0.15 -22.53
N THR A 1002 -53.98 0.12 -23.24
CA THR A 1002 -54.51 1.22 -24.04
C THR A 1002 -55.85 1.67 -23.46
N VAL A 1003 -56.08 2.98 -23.41
CA VAL A 1003 -57.33 3.60 -22.95
C VAL A 1003 -57.96 4.46 -24.05
N GLY A 1004 -59.29 4.44 -24.14
CA GLY A 1004 -60.07 5.24 -25.10
C GLY A 1004 -60.92 6.33 -24.43
N ASP A 1005 -60.89 7.56 -24.95
CA ASP A 1005 -61.78 8.66 -24.53
C ASP A 1005 -63.18 8.60 -25.19
N GLU A 1006 -64.12 9.45 -24.74
CA GLU A 1006 -65.48 9.54 -25.31
C GLU A 1006 -65.51 9.90 -26.81
N ALA A 1007 -64.47 10.56 -27.32
CA ALA A 1007 -64.33 10.90 -28.74
C ALA A 1007 -63.65 9.79 -29.57
N GLY A 1008 -63.33 8.64 -28.95
CA GLY A 1008 -62.68 7.51 -29.60
C GLY A 1008 -61.16 7.71 -29.83
N ARG A 1009 -60.49 8.56 -29.04
CA ARG A 1009 -59.03 8.67 -29.07
C ARG A 1009 -58.41 7.63 -28.14
N GLU A 1010 -57.55 6.80 -28.71
CA GLU A 1010 -56.71 5.89 -27.95
C GLU A 1010 -55.47 6.63 -27.39
N THR A 1011 -55.08 6.31 -26.16
CA THR A 1011 -53.81 6.70 -25.54
C THR A 1011 -53.22 5.48 -24.83
N GLU A 1012 -51.91 5.28 -24.90
CA GLU A 1012 -51.26 4.23 -24.13
C GLU A 1012 -51.08 4.63 -22.65
N VAL A 1013 -51.10 3.63 -21.78
CA VAL A 1013 -50.91 3.76 -20.34
C VAL A 1013 -49.56 3.12 -19.97
N ALA A 1014 -48.78 3.80 -19.15
CA ALA A 1014 -47.49 3.29 -18.69
C ALA A 1014 -47.66 1.96 -17.92
N PRO A 1015 -46.81 0.95 -18.18
CA PRO A 1015 -46.91 -0.37 -17.56
C PRO A 1015 -46.59 -0.34 -16.06
N SER A 1016 -47.13 -1.31 -15.34
CA SER A 1016 -46.89 -1.52 -13.91
C SER A 1016 -46.75 -3.01 -13.59
N GLY A 1017 -46.26 -3.34 -12.41
CA GLY A 1017 -46.13 -4.73 -11.98
C GLY A 1017 -45.99 -4.86 -10.47
N HIS A 1018 -46.29 -6.06 -9.97
CA HIS A 1018 -46.25 -6.42 -8.55
C HIS A 1018 -45.64 -7.82 -8.43
N ALA A 1019 -44.84 -8.04 -7.39
CA ALA A 1019 -44.19 -9.31 -7.10
C ALA A 1019 -44.70 -9.86 -5.77
N VAL A 1020 -44.90 -11.18 -5.70
CA VAL A 1020 -45.42 -11.85 -4.50
C VAL A 1020 -44.50 -13.00 -4.13
N ARG A 1021 -44.00 -12.98 -2.89
CA ARG A 1021 -43.25 -14.08 -2.28
C ARG A 1021 -44.22 -15.15 -1.82
N ILE A 1022 -44.04 -16.37 -2.32
CA ILE A 1022 -44.81 -17.56 -1.97
C ILE A 1022 -43.96 -18.37 -1.00
N GLU A 1023 -44.39 -18.44 0.25
CA GLU A 1023 -43.71 -19.18 1.33
C GLU A 1023 -44.27 -20.61 1.45
N PRO A 1024 -43.45 -21.62 1.79
CA PRO A 1024 -43.91 -22.99 2.01
C PRO A 1024 -44.92 -23.09 3.17
N GLU A 1025 -45.73 -24.14 3.21
CA GLU A 1025 -46.70 -24.35 4.28
C GLU A 1025 -45.98 -24.53 5.65
N ALA A 1026 -46.50 -23.88 6.69
CA ALA A 1026 -45.85 -23.83 7.99
C ALA A 1026 -45.80 -25.21 8.67
N LEU A 1027 -44.59 -25.64 9.06
CA LEU A 1027 -44.36 -26.90 9.76
C LEU A 1027 -45.20 -27.01 11.04
N ARG A 1028 -46.03 -28.04 11.13
CA ARG A 1028 -46.84 -28.34 12.31
C ARG A 1028 -45.94 -28.95 13.39
N THR A 1029 -45.90 -28.33 14.57
CA THR A 1029 -44.96 -28.69 15.65
C THR A 1029 -45.70 -29.21 16.90
N PRO A 1030 -45.20 -30.25 17.60
CA PRO A 1030 -45.76 -30.71 18.86
C PRO A 1030 -45.63 -29.72 20.04
N ASP A 1031 -44.77 -28.70 19.92
CA ASP A 1031 -44.78 -27.53 20.81
C ASP A 1031 -45.87 -26.55 20.31
N VAL A 1032 -47.05 -26.63 20.90
CA VAL A 1032 -48.20 -25.79 20.52
C VAL A 1032 -48.34 -24.56 21.41
N ASN A 1033 -47.60 -24.47 22.50
CA ASN A 1033 -47.61 -23.32 23.41
C ASN A 1033 -46.51 -22.29 23.11
N GLY A 1034 -45.42 -22.72 22.48
CA GLY A 1034 -44.30 -21.90 22.02
C GLY A 1034 -43.19 -21.70 23.06
N ASP A 1035 -43.06 -22.59 24.05
CA ASP A 1035 -42.04 -22.50 25.11
C ASP A 1035 -40.79 -23.39 24.89
N GLY A 1036 -40.62 -23.92 23.68
CA GLY A 1036 -39.38 -24.49 23.14
C GLY A 1036 -39.23 -26.01 23.33
N LYS A 1037 -40.32 -26.72 23.63
CA LYS A 1037 -40.31 -28.16 24.01
C LYS A 1037 -41.70 -28.77 23.82
N ALA A 1038 -41.77 -30.06 23.51
CA ALA A 1038 -43.03 -30.81 23.59
C ALA A 1038 -43.28 -31.25 25.05
N SER A 1039 -44.36 -30.79 25.67
CA SER A 1039 -44.62 -31.03 27.10
C SER A 1039 -46.05 -31.48 27.41
N ILE A 1040 -46.29 -31.87 28.67
CA ILE A 1040 -47.66 -32.14 29.16
C ILE A 1040 -48.58 -30.91 29.11
N GLY A 1041 -48.00 -29.69 29.02
CA GLY A 1041 -48.76 -28.46 28.77
C GLY A 1041 -49.33 -28.43 27.35
N ASP A 1042 -48.55 -28.81 26.36
CA ASP A 1042 -48.95 -28.88 24.94
C ASP A 1042 -50.05 -29.92 24.73
N LEU A 1043 -49.88 -31.09 25.33
CA LEU A 1043 -50.92 -32.12 25.35
C LEU A 1043 -52.23 -31.60 25.96
N ALA A 1044 -52.15 -30.76 27.00
CA ALA A 1044 -53.33 -30.14 27.61
C ALA A 1044 -53.96 -29.04 26.73
N VAL A 1045 -53.16 -28.27 25.99
CA VAL A 1045 -53.65 -27.27 25.02
C VAL A 1045 -54.38 -27.93 23.85
N ILE A 1046 -53.88 -29.06 23.35
CA ILE A 1046 -54.57 -29.86 22.32
C ILE A 1046 -55.85 -30.48 22.90
N ALA A 1047 -55.76 -31.11 24.09
CA ALA A 1047 -56.91 -31.76 24.74
C ALA A 1047 -58.04 -30.78 25.10
N ALA A 1048 -57.73 -29.52 25.41
CA ALA A 1048 -58.72 -28.47 25.67
C ALA A 1048 -59.58 -28.12 24.44
N HIS A 1049 -59.13 -28.48 23.23
CA HIS A 1049 -59.79 -28.19 21.96
C HIS A 1049 -60.22 -29.46 21.20
N TYR A 1050 -60.16 -30.62 21.86
CA TYR A 1050 -60.56 -31.92 21.32
C TYR A 1050 -62.01 -31.90 20.79
N GLY A 1051 -62.21 -32.45 19.59
CA GLY A 1051 -63.51 -32.51 18.91
C GLY A 1051 -63.83 -31.31 18.03
N LYS A 1052 -62.94 -30.30 17.94
CA LYS A 1052 -63.01 -29.30 16.86
C LYS A 1052 -62.58 -29.91 15.52
N SER A 1053 -63.05 -29.31 14.43
CA SER A 1053 -62.77 -29.68 13.04
C SER A 1053 -62.93 -28.48 12.11
N GLU A 1054 -62.68 -28.65 10.82
CA GLU A 1054 -62.87 -27.62 9.78
C GLU A 1054 -64.25 -26.93 9.80
N SER A 1055 -65.27 -27.59 10.35
CA SER A 1055 -66.63 -27.05 10.54
C SER A 1055 -66.78 -26.09 11.74
N SER A 1056 -65.73 -25.86 12.52
CA SER A 1056 -65.77 -25.05 13.75
C SER A 1056 -65.57 -23.56 13.42
N PRO A 1057 -66.36 -22.63 14.00
CA PRO A 1057 -66.26 -21.21 13.68
C PRO A 1057 -64.88 -20.58 13.92
N ASP A 1058 -64.09 -21.15 14.85
CA ASP A 1058 -62.74 -20.72 15.21
C ASP A 1058 -61.63 -21.62 14.63
N TRP A 1059 -61.94 -22.46 13.64
CA TRP A 1059 -60.97 -23.42 13.06
C TRP A 1059 -59.68 -22.78 12.57
N ASN A 1060 -59.73 -21.58 11.97
CA ASN A 1060 -58.53 -20.91 11.47
C ASN A 1060 -57.52 -20.54 12.56
N GLU A 1061 -57.95 -20.37 13.81
CA GLU A 1061 -57.08 -20.16 14.97
C GLU A 1061 -56.60 -21.50 15.57
N MET A 1062 -57.44 -22.54 15.47
CA MET A 1062 -57.26 -23.82 16.14
C MET A 1062 -56.53 -24.88 15.30
N LYS A 1063 -56.52 -24.76 13.96
CA LYS A 1063 -55.93 -25.73 13.01
C LYS A 1063 -54.43 -26.00 13.19
N ARG A 1064 -53.73 -25.17 13.97
CA ARG A 1064 -52.34 -25.41 14.42
C ARG A 1064 -52.21 -26.54 15.46
N LEU A 1065 -53.33 -27.07 15.97
CA LEU A 1065 -53.43 -28.17 16.93
C LEU A 1065 -53.82 -29.51 16.27
N ASP A 1066 -54.21 -29.47 14.98
CA ASP A 1066 -54.28 -30.64 14.08
C ASP A 1066 -52.85 -30.96 13.64
N LEU A 1067 -52.17 -31.79 14.44
CA LEU A 1067 -50.78 -32.18 14.25
C LEU A 1067 -50.61 -33.34 13.26
N ASP A 1068 -51.65 -34.17 13.04
CA ASP A 1068 -51.56 -35.32 12.14
C ASP A 1068 -52.15 -35.11 10.73
N GLY A 1069 -52.88 -34.01 10.52
CA GLY A 1069 -53.43 -33.62 9.23
C GLY A 1069 -54.83 -34.15 8.94
N SER A 1070 -55.55 -34.63 9.96
CA SER A 1070 -56.89 -35.22 9.82
C SER A 1070 -58.00 -34.20 9.52
N GLY A 1071 -57.78 -32.90 9.70
CA GLY A 1071 -58.83 -31.86 9.63
C GLY A 1071 -59.72 -31.80 10.88
N SER A 1072 -59.30 -32.46 11.96
CA SER A 1072 -59.93 -32.45 13.28
C SER A 1072 -58.89 -32.50 14.39
N ILE A 1073 -59.20 -31.96 15.56
CA ILE A 1073 -58.38 -32.15 16.77
C ILE A 1073 -58.93 -33.39 17.49
N ASP A 1074 -58.26 -34.54 17.34
CA ASP A 1074 -58.72 -35.81 17.91
C ASP A 1074 -57.62 -36.60 18.65
N ILE A 1075 -57.78 -37.92 18.78
CA ILE A 1075 -56.84 -38.80 19.46
C ILE A 1075 -55.53 -39.00 18.66
N GLY A 1076 -55.54 -38.73 17.35
CA GLY A 1076 -54.36 -38.69 16.49
C GLY A 1076 -53.35 -37.65 16.94
N ASP A 1077 -53.78 -36.40 17.10
CA ASP A 1077 -52.94 -35.26 17.52
C ASP A 1077 -52.41 -35.44 18.94
N LEU A 1078 -53.29 -35.86 19.86
CA LEU A 1078 -52.88 -36.25 21.21
C LEU A 1078 -51.85 -37.38 21.18
N SER A 1079 -51.95 -38.32 20.23
CA SER A 1079 -50.96 -39.37 20.06
C SER A 1079 -49.65 -38.86 19.41
N VAL A 1080 -49.68 -37.84 18.55
CA VAL A 1080 -48.47 -37.19 18.03
C VAL A 1080 -47.74 -36.46 19.15
N ALA A 1081 -48.43 -35.58 19.89
CA ALA A 1081 -47.84 -34.87 21.02
C ALA A 1081 -47.36 -35.82 22.13
N ALA A 1082 -48.15 -36.84 22.50
CA ALA A 1082 -47.73 -37.83 23.49
C ALA A 1082 -46.51 -38.66 23.05
N ARG A 1083 -46.30 -38.88 21.74
CA ARG A 1083 -45.08 -39.53 21.23
C ARG A 1083 -43.87 -38.60 21.29
N ALA A 1084 -44.04 -37.30 21.03
CA ALA A 1084 -42.97 -36.31 21.16
C ALA A 1084 -42.53 -36.10 22.62
N ILE A 1085 -43.44 -36.22 23.59
CA ILE A 1085 -43.15 -36.12 25.04
C ILE A 1085 -42.36 -37.33 25.58
N MET A 1086 -42.27 -38.43 24.82
CA MET A 1086 -41.56 -39.67 25.22
C MET A 1086 -40.21 -39.88 24.49
N GLN A 1087 -39.72 -38.88 23.76
CA GLN A 1087 -38.43 -38.92 23.06
C GLN A 1087 -37.38 -38.05 23.77
#